data_AF-A0A8M1GXW9-F1
#
_entry.id   AF-A0A8M1GXW9-F1
#
_cell.length_a   1.000
_cell.length_b   1.000
_cell.length_c   1.000
_cell.angle_alpha   90.00
_cell.angle_beta   90.00
_cell.angle_gamma   90.00
#
_symmetry.space_group_name_H-M   'P 1'
#
loop_
_entity.id
_entity.type
_entity.pdbx_description
1 polymer ?
#
loop_
_entity_poly.entity_id
_entity_poly.type
_entity_poly.pdbx_seq_one_letter_code
_entity_poly.pdbx_strand_id
1 'polypeptide(L)'
;MVAVTMRRRNDPECTAPIKKQKKRVAELALNLSATSDDEPPSSVNHAAKASTTSLSGSDSETEGKQHGSDSFDDAFKADSLVEGTSSRYSMYNSVSQKLMAKMGFREGEGLGKYSQGRKDIVEASNQKGRRGLGLTLQGFDRELNVDWRDEPEPSACEQVSWFPECTTEIPDTQEMSDWMVVGKRKMVIEDETEFCGEELLHSVLQCKSVFDVLDGEEMRRARTRANPYEMIRGVFFLNRAAMKMANMDFVFDRMFTNPRDSCGGFSVEGQENLQEILSKQLLLCQFLMALSVVRTGGHFICKTFDLFTPFSVGLIYLLYCCFERVCLFKPLTSRPANSERYVVCKGLKVGIDDVRDYLFSVNIKLNQLHNTDSDVNLVVPLEVIKGDHEFTDYMIRSNESHCSLQIKALAKIHAFVQDTTLSEPRQAEIRKECLRLWGIPDQARVAPSSSDPKSKFFELIQGTEIDIFSYKPTLLTSKTLEKIRPVLDYRCMVSGSEQKFLIGLGKSQIYTWDGRQSDRWVKLDLKTELPRDTLLSVEIVHELKGEGKAQRKISAIHILDVLVLNGSDVREQHFNQRIQLAEKFVKAVSKPSRPDMNPIRVKEVYRLEEMEKIFVRLEMKIIKGSSGTPKLSYTGRDDRHFVPTGLYIVRTVNEPWTMGFSKSFKRKFFYNKKTKISTFDLPADSIAPFHICYYGRLFWEWGDGIRVHDSQKPQDPDKLSKEDVLSFIQTHSA
;
A
#
# COMPACT_ATOMS: atom_id res chain seq x y z
N MET A 1 64.06 23.61 -10.74
CA MET A 1 62.92 23.31 -11.64
C MET A 1 61.66 23.68 -10.87
N VAL A 2 61.02 24.83 -11.16
CA VAL A 2 60.18 25.12 -12.36
C VAL A 2 58.78 24.52 -12.19
N ALA A 3 57.78 25.40 -12.10
CA ALA A 3 56.35 25.09 -12.04
C ALA A 3 55.72 25.24 -13.45
N VAL A 4 54.44 25.68 -13.54
CA VAL A 4 53.70 26.11 -14.76
C VAL A 4 53.06 24.98 -15.58
N THR A 5 51.79 25.03 -16.06
CA THR A 5 50.49 25.62 -15.60
C THR A 5 49.34 25.01 -16.47
N MET A 6 48.09 25.46 -16.26
CA MET A 6 46.95 25.49 -17.22
C MET A 6 46.08 24.22 -17.32
N ARG A 7 44.76 24.32 -17.60
CA ARG A 7 43.80 25.45 -17.62
C ARG A 7 42.39 24.89 -17.41
N ARG A 8 41.48 25.64 -16.76
CA ARG A 8 40.04 25.56 -17.02
C ARG A 8 39.60 26.89 -17.64
N ARG A 9 38.64 26.85 -18.57
CA ARG A 9 37.98 28.03 -19.14
C ARG A 9 36.68 28.31 -18.39
N ASN A 10 36.28 29.57 -18.37
CA ASN A 10 34.99 30.02 -17.87
C ASN A 10 33.90 29.74 -18.91
N ASP A 11 32.66 29.66 -18.44
CA ASP A 11 31.48 30.16 -19.15
C ASP A 11 30.49 30.74 -18.08
N PRO A 12 29.55 31.62 -18.45
CA PRO A 12 29.28 32.81 -17.64
C PRO A 12 28.17 32.71 -16.58
N GLU A 13 28.22 33.63 -15.62
CA GLU A 13 27.14 33.91 -14.67
C GLU A 13 25.91 34.52 -15.34
N CYS A 14 24.72 34.24 -14.81
CA CYS A 14 23.51 35.01 -15.07
C CYS A 14 22.74 35.23 -13.77
N THR A 15 22.72 36.47 -13.26
CA THR A 15 22.29 36.81 -11.90
C THR A 15 20.97 37.57 -11.85
N ALA A 16 19.88 36.94 -11.42
CA ALA A 16 18.61 37.58 -11.02
C ALA A 16 17.79 36.64 -10.10
N PRO A 17 16.85 37.11 -9.25
CA PRO A 17 17.20 37.27 -7.84
C PRO A 17 16.37 36.43 -6.85
N ILE A 18 17.06 35.87 -5.85
CA ILE A 18 16.46 35.05 -4.79
C ILE A 18 15.64 35.93 -3.82
N LYS A 19 14.33 36.11 -4.06
CA LYS A 19 13.42 36.69 -3.05
C LYS A 19 11.94 36.27 -3.08
N LYS A 20 11.44 35.51 -4.06
CA LYS A 20 10.03 35.06 -4.12
C LYS A 20 9.74 33.62 -3.66
N GLN A 21 10.76 32.79 -3.42
CA GLN A 21 10.55 31.35 -3.13
C GLN A 21 10.26 31.00 -1.66
N LYS A 22 10.69 31.81 -0.68
CA LYS A 22 10.51 31.48 0.75
C LYS A 22 9.07 31.52 1.27
N LYS A 23 8.13 32.21 0.59
CA LYS A 23 6.73 32.32 1.08
C LYS A 23 5.85 31.12 0.72
N ARG A 24 6.03 30.52 -0.47
CA ARG A 24 5.25 29.34 -0.92
C ARG A 24 5.62 28.02 -0.22
N VAL A 25 6.78 27.93 0.43
CA VAL A 25 7.21 26.74 1.17
C VAL A 25 6.49 26.61 2.53
N ALA A 26 6.07 27.73 3.13
CA ALA A 26 5.35 27.73 4.40
C ALA A 26 3.89 27.24 4.26
N GLU A 27 3.19 27.64 3.20
CA GLU A 27 1.78 27.25 2.99
C GLU A 27 1.63 25.78 2.59
N LEU A 28 2.58 25.20 1.84
CA LEU A 28 2.53 23.79 1.46
C LEU A 28 2.76 22.82 2.63
N ALA A 29 3.38 23.28 3.71
CA ALA A 29 3.69 22.44 4.87
C ALA A 29 2.47 22.15 5.78
N LEU A 30 1.37 22.89 5.63
CA LEU A 30 0.17 22.77 6.47
C LEU A 30 -0.92 21.86 5.88
N ASN A 31 -0.89 21.58 4.57
CA ASN A 31 -1.96 20.84 3.86
C ASN A 31 -1.59 19.36 3.58
N LEU A 32 -0.74 18.76 4.41
CA LEU A 32 -0.29 17.36 4.27
C LEU A 32 -0.55 16.50 5.52
N SER A 33 -1.49 16.92 6.37
CA SER A 33 -1.99 16.15 7.52
C SER A 33 -3.21 15.27 7.22
N ALA A 34 -3.74 15.28 5.98
CA ALA A 34 -4.85 14.44 5.58
C ALA A 34 -4.44 12.96 5.50
N THR A 35 -4.94 12.15 6.43
CA THR A 35 -4.93 10.69 6.34
C THR A 35 -5.93 10.20 5.29
N SER A 36 -5.62 9.09 4.61
CA SER A 36 -6.40 8.60 3.47
C SER A 36 -7.41 7.54 3.89
N ASP A 37 -8.50 7.95 4.53
CA ASP A 37 -9.57 7.04 5.02
C ASP A 37 -11.00 7.53 4.66
N ASP A 38 -11.15 8.50 3.74
CA ASP A 38 -12.44 8.99 3.23
C ASP A 38 -12.82 8.37 1.86
N GLU A 39 -13.99 7.72 1.78
CA GLU A 39 -14.70 7.50 0.52
C GLU A 39 -15.56 8.73 0.12
N PRO A 40 -15.80 8.98 -1.17
CA PRO A 40 -16.55 10.17 -1.61
C PRO A 40 -18.07 10.03 -1.35
N PRO A 41 -18.70 10.97 -0.61
CA PRO A 41 -20.14 10.92 -0.37
C PRO A 41 -20.95 11.16 -1.65
N SER A 42 -22.08 10.45 -1.77
CA SER A 42 -22.98 10.51 -2.93
C SER A 42 -23.62 11.89 -3.12
N SER A 43 -23.56 12.43 -4.33
CA SER A 43 -24.11 13.75 -4.66
C SER A 43 -25.65 13.77 -4.68
N VAL A 44 -26.26 14.41 -3.67
CA VAL A 44 -27.69 14.79 -3.68
C VAL A 44 -27.79 16.30 -3.90
N ASN A 45 -28.47 16.71 -4.97
CA ASN A 45 -28.59 18.12 -5.35
C ASN A 45 -29.69 18.83 -4.55
N HIS A 46 -29.35 19.91 -3.84
CA HIS A 46 -30.29 20.99 -3.55
C HIS A 46 -29.64 22.36 -3.77
N ALA A 47 -30.30 23.22 -4.54
CA ALA A 47 -29.76 24.50 -4.98
C ALA A 47 -30.15 25.64 -4.03
N ALA A 48 -29.15 26.37 -3.53
CA ALA A 48 -29.38 27.63 -2.81
C ALA A 48 -29.56 28.78 -3.83
N LYS A 49 -30.70 29.48 -3.75
CA LYS A 49 -30.93 30.72 -4.51
C LYS A 49 -30.27 31.90 -3.82
N ALA A 50 -29.64 32.79 -4.58
CA ALA A 50 -29.25 34.10 -4.09
C ALA A 50 -30.42 35.10 -4.22
N SER A 51 -30.58 35.98 -3.24
CA SER A 51 -31.51 37.13 -3.30
C SER A 51 -30.99 38.29 -2.45
N THR A 52 -30.78 39.43 -3.10
CA THR A 52 -30.35 40.70 -2.50
C THR A 52 -31.52 41.54 -2.01
N THR A 53 -31.35 42.29 -0.92
CA THR A 53 -32.22 43.42 -0.53
C THR A 53 -31.39 44.61 -0.05
N SER A 54 -31.91 45.82 -0.21
CA SER A 54 -31.16 47.10 -0.19
C SER A 54 -31.69 48.12 0.83
N LEU A 55 -30.97 49.25 0.97
CA LEU A 55 -31.25 50.33 1.94
C LEU A 55 -32.03 51.51 1.34
N SER A 56 -33.08 51.93 2.05
CA SER A 56 -33.70 53.28 2.12
C SER A 56 -34.88 53.19 3.13
N GLY A 57 -35.39 54.23 3.81
CA GLY A 57 -35.06 55.64 4.01
C GLY A 57 -36.16 56.18 4.96
N SER A 58 -35.81 56.77 6.11
CA SER A 58 -35.85 58.22 6.38
C SER A 58 -37.27 58.84 6.48
N ASP A 59 -37.55 59.52 7.59
CA ASP A 59 -38.23 60.84 7.63
C ASP A 59 -38.00 61.53 9.00
N SER A 60 -38.39 62.80 9.14
CA SER A 60 -37.82 63.76 10.12
C SER A 60 -38.78 64.89 10.53
N GLU A 61 -38.48 65.59 11.64
CA GLU A 61 -38.84 67.01 11.90
C GLU A 61 -37.93 67.57 13.04
N THR A 62 -37.14 68.63 12.82
CA THR A 62 -37.32 70.08 13.14
C THR A 62 -37.25 70.45 14.65
N GLU A 63 -36.74 71.61 15.09
CA GLU A 63 -35.97 72.69 14.44
C GLU A 63 -34.45 72.61 14.79
N GLY A 64 -33.56 73.62 14.91
CA GLY A 64 -33.63 75.10 14.83
C GLY A 64 -32.26 75.79 15.02
N LYS A 65 -32.21 77.13 15.16
CA LYS A 65 -30.98 77.91 15.46
C LYS A 65 -31.26 79.20 16.25
N GLN A 66 -30.36 79.60 17.15
CA GLN A 66 -29.54 80.83 17.03
C GLN A 66 -28.54 81.01 18.20
N HIS A 67 -27.54 81.88 18.00
CA HIS A 67 -26.66 82.41 19.04
C HIS A 67 -27.13 83.80 19.49
N GLY A 68 -26.95 84.11 20.77
CA GLY A 68 -26.96 85.46 21.32
C GLY A 68 -26.29 85.46 22.70
N SER A 69 -25.44 86.46 22.97
CA SER A 69 -24.98 86.79 24.32
C SER A 69 -25.93 87.86 24.91
N ASP A 70 -26.17 87.92 26.21
CA ASP A 70 -25.28 88.59 27.16
C ASP A 70 -25.54 88.17 28.63
N SER A 71 -24.81 88.80 29.54
CA SER A 71 -24.72 88.55 30.99
C SER A 71 -26.02 88.68 31.80
N PHE A 72 -26.13 87.90 32.89
CA PHE A 72 -25.95 88.44 34.25
C PHE A 72 -25.59 87.33 35.26
N ASP A 73 -25.01 87.71 36.39
CA ASP A 73 -24.54 86.80 37.46
C ASP A 73 -25.67 86.14 38.27
N ASP A 74 -25.39 84.95 38.80
CA ASP A 74 -25.60 84.71 40.24
C ASP A 74 -24.55 83.73 40.78
N ALA A 75 -24.16 83.91 42.05
CA ALA A 75 -22.97 83.29 42.64
C ALA A 75 -23.33 82.19 43.66
N PHE A 76 -23.28 80.92 43.24
CA PHE A 76 -23.32 79.79 44.17
C PHE A 76 -21.93 79.26 44.52
N LYS A 77 -21.71 79.10 45.83
CA LYS A 77 -20.40 78.89 46.44
C LYS A 77 -19.82 77.52 46.10
N ALA A 78 -18.52 77.49 45.83
CA ALA A 78 -17.73 76.29 46.04
C ALA A 78 -17.51 76.10 47.55
N ASP A 79 -18.06 75.02 48.13
CA ASP A 79 -17.46 74.34 49.28
C ASP A 79 -18.11 72.97 49.55
N SER A 80 -17.43 72.15 50.35
CA SER A 80 -17.77 70.77 50.76
C SER A 80 -17.61 69.65 49.71
N LEU A 81 -17.48 68.41 50.21
CA LEU A 81 -17.27 67.15 49.47
C LEU A 81 -15.88 66.95 48.81
N VAL A 82 -14.81 67.31 49.54
CA VAL A 82 -13.49 66.65 49.42
C VAL A 82 -13.08 66.07 50.78
N GLU A 83 -13.85 65.10 51.25
CA GLU A 83 -13.49 64.25 52.40
C GLU A 83 -13.77 62.78 52.03
N GLY A 84 -12.84 61.87 52.37
CA GLY A 84 -13.09 60.42 52.36
C GLY A 84 -12.51 59.58 51.21
N THR A 85 -11.69 60.11 50.29
CA THR A 85 -10.97 59.26 49.32
C THR A 85 -9.70 58.67 49.93
N SER A 86 -9.60 57.33 50.02
CA SER A 86 -8.38 56.67 50.52
C SER A 86 -7.18 56.90 49.59
N SER A 87 -5.97 56.92 50.16
CA SER A 87 -4.70 57.20 49.48
C SER A 87 -4.39 56.29 48.28
N ARG A 88 -5.08 55.14 48.19
CA ARG A 88 -4.94 54.14 47.11
C ARG A 88 -5.41 54.62 45.74
N TYR A 89 -6.26 55.63 45.65
CA TYR A 89 -6.85 56.09 44.37
C TYR A 89 -6.16 57.32 43.74
N SER A 90 -5.08 57.81 44.36
CA SER A 90 -4.28 58.94 43.86
C SER A 90 -3.50 58.66 42.55
N MET A 91 -3.32 57.39 42.19
CA MET A 91 -2.67 56.97 40.94
C MET A 91 -3.54 57.17 39.69
N TYR A 92 -4.85 57.42 39.84
CA TYR A 92 -5.75 57.68 38.72
C TYR A 92 -5.87 59.18 38.45
N ASN A 93 -5.88 59.60 37.18
CA ASN A 93 -5.98 61.01 36.84
C ASN A 93 -7.38 61.60 37.19
N SER A 94 -7.45 62.92 37.31
CA SER A 94 -8.64 63.65 37.73
C SER A 94 -9.85 63.52 36.78
N VAL A 95 -9.63 63.16 35.51
CA VAL A 95 -10.71 62.85 34.56
C VAL A 95 -11.27 61.46 34.83
N SER A 96 -10.42 60.47 35.06
CA SER A 96 -10.82 59.10 35.46
C SER A 96 -11.60 59.12 36.78
N GLN A 97 -11.13 59.86 37.78
CA GLN A 97 -11.83 60.01 39.07
C GLN A 97 -13.24 60.63 38.89
N LYS A 98 -13.35 61.73 38.13
CA LYS A 98 -14.65 62.35 37.80
C LYS A 98 -15.57 61.43 37.01
N LEU A 99 -15.03 60.60 36.11
CA LEU A 99 -15.81 59.62 35.35
C LEU A 99 -16.34 58.50 36.25
N MET A 100 -15.51 57.95 37.14
CA MET A 100 -15.92 56.92 38.11
C MET A 100 -17.02 57.44 39.04
N ALA A 101 -16.87 58.66 39.59
CA ALA A 101 -17.91 59.31 40.39
C ALA A 101 -19.22 59.49 39.59
N LYS A 102 -19.15 59.93 38.32
CA LYS A 102 -20.32 60.08 37.44
C LYS A 102 -21.01 58.75 37.10
N MET A 103 -20.29 57.63 37.18
CA MET A 103 -20.83 56.27 37.03
C MET A 103 -21.40 55.68 38.34
N GLY A 104 -21.36 56.42 39.45
CA GLY A 104 -21.88 56.01 40.75
C GLY A 104 -20.90 55.20 41.62
N PHE A 105 -19.59 55.21 41.31
CA PHE A 105 -18.58 54.50 42.09
C PHE A 105 -18.53 54.94 43.56
N ARG A 106 -18.40 53.97 44.47
CA ARG A 106 -18.19 54.15 45.92
C ARG A 106 -17.04 53.25 46.37
N GLU A 107 -16.17 53.73 47.25
CA GLU A 107 -15.01 52.94 47.70
C GLU A 107 -15.48 51.68 48.45
N GLY A 108 -15.10 50.50 47.96
CA GLY A 108 -15.49 49.20 48.52
C GLY A 108 -16.81 48.62 47.99
N GLU A 109 -17.45 49.25 47.01
CA GLU A 109 -18.62 48.71 46.30
C GLU A 109 -18.32 48.42 44.81
N GLY A 110 -19.21 47.68 44.15
CA GLY A 110 -19.10 47.37 42.73
C GLY A 110 -19.32 48.59 41.83
N LEU A 111 -18.69 48.63 40.66
CA LEU A 111 -18.85 49.76 39.73
C LEU A 111 -20.23 49.76 39.06
N GLY A 112 -21.06 50.76 39.37
CA GLY A 112 -22.33 51.05 38.68
C GLY A 112 -23.39 51.69 39.58
N LYS A 113 -24.47 52.22 38.98
CA LYS A 113 -25.56 52.93 39.69
C LYS A 113 -26.25 52.13 40.82
N TYR A 114 -26.23 50.81 40.74
CA TYR A 114 -26.79 49.89 41.74
C TYR A 114 -25.70 48.99 42.34
N SER A 115 -24.44 49.45 42.30
CA SER A 115 -23.27 48.73 42.80
C SER A 115 -23.04 47.36 42.14
N GLN A 116 -23.56 47.17 40.92
CA GLN A 116 -23.67 45.87 40.25
C GLN A 116 -22.38 45.32 39.60
N GLY A 117 -21.29 46.08 39.62
CA GLY A 117 -19.98 45.62 39.16
C GLY A 117 -19.37 44.59 40.12
N ARG A 118 -18.44 43.75 39.62
CA ARG A 118 -17.72 42.82 40.51
C ARG A 118 -16.86 43.62 41.50
N LYS A 119 -17.01 43.31 42.79
CA LYS A 119 -16.24 43.90 43.90
C LYS A 119 -14.87 43.22 44.08
N ASP A 120 -14.86 41.90 43.90
CA ASP A 120 -13.69 41.05 44.13
C ASP A 120 -12.74 41.08 42.93
N ILE A 121 -11.47 40.75 43.19
CA ILE A 121 -10.46 40.60 42.15
C ILE A 121 -10.94 39.54 41.15
N VAL A 122 -10.74 39.78 39.85
CA VAL A 122 -10.98 38.76 38.83
C VAL A 122 -9.98 37.64 39.05
N GLU A 123 -10.47 36.49 39.53
CA GLU A 123 -9.67 35.29 39.77
C GLU A 123 -8.80 34.97 38.54
N ALA A 124 -7.56 34.57 38.78
CA ALA A 124 -6.68 34.12 37.71
C ALA A 124 -7.31 32.90 37.01
N SER A 125 -7.21 32.84 35.68
CA SER A 125 -7.82 31.77 34.90
C SER A 125 -7.20 30.41 35.24
N ASN A 126 -7.92 29.60 36.02
CA ASN A 126 -7.58 28.20 36.30
C ASN A 126 -7.67 27.31 35.05
N GLN A 127 -8.20 27.83 33.93
CA GLN A 127 -8.37 27.11 32.68
C GLN A 127 -7.02 26.86 31.99
N LYS A 128 -6.55 25.62 32.03
CA LYS A 128 -5.33 25.19 31.34
C LYS A 128 -5.60 24.93 29.84
N GLY A 129 -4.63 25.23 28.97
CA GLY A 129 -4.70 24.94 27.53
C GLY A 129 -5.16 26.11 26.65
N ARG A 130 -5.64 25.80 25.43
CA ARG A 130 -6.07 26.80 24.41
C ARG A 130 -7.60 26.86 24.20
N ARG A 131 -8.37 26.24 25.09
CA ARG A 131 -9.84 26.29 25.08
C ARG A 131 -10.29 27.72 25.40
N GLY A 132 -11.34 28.21 24.75
CA GLY A 132 -11.82 29.58 24.91
C GLY A 132 -12.31 29.86 26.35
N LEU A 133 -12.14 31.10 26.81
CA LEU A 133 -12.45 31.53 28.18
C LEU A 133 -13.84 31.04 28.63
N GLY A 134 -13.85 30.19 29.67
CA GLY A 134 -15.07 29.64 30.29
C GLY A 134 -15.47 28.23 29.85
N LEU A 135 -14.82 27.64 28.83
CA LEU A 135 -15.08 26.26 28.41
C LEU A 135 -14.40 25.23 29.33
N THR A 136 -15.17 24.63 30.25
CA THR A 136 -14.79 23.47 31.06
C THR A 136 -15.39 22.19 30.48
N LEU A 137 -14.67 21.06 30.56
CA LEU A 137 -15.19 19.74 30.17
C LEU A 137 -15.58 18.98 31.44
N GLN A 138 -16.88 18.83 31.67
CA GLN A 138 -17.39 18.13 32.86
C GLN A 138 -16.81 16.71 32.92
N GLY A 139 -16.12 16.39 34.03
CA GLY A 139 -15.48 15.09 34.28
C GLY A 139 -14.01 15.00 33.87
N PHE A 140 -13.54 15.73 32.85
CA PHE A 140 -12.17 15.62 32.35
C PHE A 140 -11.11 16.21 33.31
N ASP A 141 -11.50 17.22 34.09
CA ASP A 141 -10.60 17.92 35.02
C ASP A 141 -10.37 17.15 36.35
N ARG A 142 -10.88 15.90 36.47
CA ARG A 142 -10.50 14.97 37.55
C ARG A 142 -9.07 14.49 37.33
N GLU A 143 -8.26 14.49 38.39
CA GLU A 143 -6.94 13.88 38.35
C GLU A 143 -7.07 12.34 38.34
N LEU A 144 -6.27 11.68 37.51
CA LEU A 144 -6.13 10.22 37.54
C LEU A 144 -5.12 9.86 38.65
N ASN A 145 -5.52 8.98 39.56
CA ASN A 145 -4.71 8.54 40.71
C ASN A 145 -3.61 7.53 40.27
N VAL A 146 -2.86 7.87 39.23
CA VAL A 146 -1.87 7.01 38.56
C VAL A 146 -0.57 7.78 38.41
N ASP A 147 0.49 7.36 39.11
CA ASP A 147 1.81 7.92 38.88
C ASP A 147 2.46 7.31 37.62
N TRP A 148 2.52 8.12 36.57
CA TRP A 148 3.18 7.82 35.29
C TRP A 148 4.65 8.29 35.26
N ARG A 149 5.15 8.94 36.31
CA ARG A 149 6.55 9.42 36.38
C ARG A 149 7.50 8.33 36.85
N ASP A 150 6.97 7.34 37.57
CA ASP A 150 7.59 6.03 37.82
C ASP A 150 7.55 5.15 36.56
N GLU A 151 8.00 5.68 35.41
CA GLU A 151 8.23 4.90 34.19
C GLU A 151 9.75 4.66 34.03
N PRO A 152 10.21 3.46 33.62
CA PRO A 152 11.62 3.24 33.30
C PRO A 152 12.06 4.13 32.13
N GLU A 153 13.33 4.53 32.10
CA GLU A 153 13.83 5.42 31.05
C GLU A 153 13.58 4.84 29.63
N PRO A 154 13.05 5.65 28.69
CA PRO A 154 12.86 5.23 27.31
C PRO A 154 14.18 4.79 26.65
N SER A 155 14.17 3.60 26.05
CA SER A 155 15.36 2.92 25.51
C SER A 155 15.08 2.36 24.12
N ALA A 156 16.13 2.17 23.32
CA ALA A 156 16.04 1.47 22.04
C ALA A 156 16.12 -0.07 22.18
N CYS A 157 16.41 -0.59 23.38
CA CYS A 157 16.50 -2.02 23.65
C CYS A 157 15.14 -2.58 24.06
N GLU A 158 14.68 -3.60 23.32
CA GLU A 158 13.42 -4.31 23.57
C GLU A 158 13.70 -5.71 24.14
N GLN A 159 12.89 -6.15 25.10
CA GLN A 159 12.95 -7.50 25.66
C GLN A 159 11.77 -8.34 25.12
N VAL A 160 12.02 -9.60 24.79
CA VAL A 160 11.01 -10.55 24.32
C VAL A 160 10.86 -11.67 25.34
N SER A 161 9.71 -11.75 25.99
CA SER A 161 9.28 -12.93 26.74
C SER A 161 8.47 -13.83 25.82
N TRP A 162 8.82 -15.10 25.71
CA TRP A 162 8.08 -16.10 24.93
C TRP A 162 7.19 -16.94 25.83
N PHE A 163 6.11 -17.51 25.27
CA PHE A 163 5.50 -18.67 25.91
C PHE A 163 6.58 -19.79 26.05
N PRO A 164 6.38 -20.69 27.03
CA PRO A 164 7.02 -22.00 27.06
C PRO A 164 6.81 -22.77 25.74
N GLU A 165 7.48 -23.91 25.61
CA GLU A 165 7.34 -24.75 24.42
C GLU A 165 6.16 -25.71 24.61
N CYS A 166 5.18 -25.67 23.70
CA CYS A 166 3.97 -26.49 23.80
C CYS A 166 4.33 -27.99 23.76
N THR A 167 4.22 -28.64 24.92
CA THR A 167 4.53 -30.06 25.14
C THR A 167 3.36 -31.00 24.84
N THR A 168 2.13 -30.47 24.73
CA THR A 168 0.96 -31.23 24.28
C THR A 168 1.03 -31.52 22.78
N GLU A 169 0.34 -32.59 22.35
CA GLU A 169 0.16 -32.89 20.93
C GLU A 169 -0.79 -31.85 20.28
N ILE A 170 -0.84 -31.84 18.94
CA ILE A 170 -1.74 -30.94 18.21
C ILE A 170 -3.15 -31.53 18.28
N PRO A 171 -4.17 -30.78 18.74
CA PRO A 171 -5.53 -31.31 18.87
C PRO A 171 -6.09 -31.84 17.54
N ASP A 172 -6.75 -33.00 17.59
CA ASP A 172 -7.34 -33.65 16.43
C ASP A 172 -8.85 -33.34 16.27
N THR A 173 -9.43 -33.76 15.15
CA THR A 173 -10.86 -33.55 14.85
C THR A 173 -11.81 -34.19 15.88
N GLN A 174 -11.38 -35.23 16.60
CA GLN A 174 -12.18 -35.89 17.63
C GLN A 174 -12.10 -35.15 18.97
N GLU A 175 -10.91 -34.66 19.35
CA GLU A 175 -10.73 -33.82 20.53
C GLU A 175 -11.47 -32.48 20.38
N MET A 176 -11.32 -31.79 19.24
CA MET A 176 -11.96 -30.49 18.98
C MET A 176 -13.47 -30.58 18.69
N SER A 177 -14.08 -31.76 18.72
CA SER A 177 -15.44 -32.00 18.21
C SER A 177 -16.56 -31.28 18.99
N ASP A 178 -16.34 -30.93 20.25
CA ASP A 178 -17.26 -30.20 21.12
C ASP A 178 -16.75 -28.81 21.58
N TRP A 179 -15.53 -28.40 21.16
CA TRP A 179 -14.87 -27.17 21.61
C TRP A 179 -15.56 -25.86 21.16
N MET A 180 -16.37 -25.88 20.10
CA MET A 180 -17.03 -24.70 19.54
C MET A 180 -18.35 -24.38 20.26
N VAL A 181 -18.29 -23.59 21.33
CA VAL A 181 -19.49 -23.20 22.10
C VAL A 181 -20.16 -21.97 21.49
N VAL A 182 -21.38 -22.16 20.98
CA VAL A 182 -22.29 -21.08 20.56
C VAL A 182 -23.12 -20.61 21.75
N GLY A 183 -23.14 -19.30 22.01
CA GLY A 183 -23.92 -18.68 23.07
C GLY A 183 -24.65 -17.43 22.60
N LYS A 184 -25.21 -16.66 23.54
CA LYS A 184 -25.71 -15.30 23.24
C LYS A 184 -24.54 -14.38 22.87
N ARG A 185 -24.78 -13.47 21.92
CA ARG A 185 -23.83 -12.43 21.50
C ARG A 185 -23.55 -11.48 22.67
N LYS A 186 -22.35 -11.57 23.25
CA LYS A 186 -21.88 -10.68 24.32
C LYS A 186 -21.16 -9.47 23.72
N MET A 187 -21.60 -8.27 24.10
CA MET A 187 -21.01 -6.98 23.72
C MET A 187 -20.56 -6.20 24.96
N VAL A 188 -20.05 -6.93 25.97
CA VAL A 188 -19.58 -6.41 27.26
C VAL A 188 -18.15 -6.91 27.46
N ILE A 189 -17.27 -6.04 27.94
CA ILE A 189 -15.83 -6.28 28.12
C ILE A 189 -15.39 -6.07 29.59
N GLU A 190 -16.26 -5.51 30.43
CA GLU A 190 -15.99 -5.13 31.83
C GLU A 190 -15.91 -6.33 32.78
N ASP A 191 -16.46 -7.48 32.37
CA ASP A 191 -16.54 -8.74 33.11
C ASP A 191 -15.67 -9.85 32.49
N GLU A 192 -14.79 -9.54 31.53
CA GLU A 192 -13.86 -10.48 30.88
C GLU A 192 -12.57 -10.65 31.71
N THR A 193 -12.71 -11.05 32.97
CA THR A 193 -11.62 -11.14 33.96
C THR A 193 -10.91 -12.49 34.00
N GLU A 194 -11.30 -13.44 33.15
CA GLU A 194 -10.80 -14.82 33.12
C GLU A 194 -9.27 -14.94 32.97
N PHE A 195 -8.64 -13.92 32.35
CA PHE A 195 -7.21 -13.82 32.09
C PHE A 195 -6.61 -12.42 32.40
N CYS A 196 -7.23 -11.67 33.31
CA CYS A 196 -6.75 -10.34 33.77
C CYS A 196 -7.46 -9.92 35.07
N GLY A 197 -6.72 -9.47 36.09
CA GLY A 197 -7.32 -8.97 37.34
C GLY A 197 -8.34 -7.85 37.14
N GLU A 198 -9.50 -7.96 37.80
CA GLU A 198 -10.66 -7.06 37.67
C GLU A 198 -10.30 -5.58 37.86
N GLU A 199 -9.53 -5.26 38.90
CA GLU A 199 -9.09 -3.89 39.19
C GLU A 199 -8.29 -3.27 38.02
N LEU A 200 -7.45 -4.06 37.35
CA LEU A 200 -6.64 -3.61 36.20
C LEU A 200 -7.50 -3.44 34.94
N LEU A 201 -8.46 -4.35 34.72
CA LEU A 201 -9.40 -4.28 33.60
C LEU A 201 -10.29 -3.03 33.71
N HIS A 202 -10.90 -2.80 34.88
CA HIS A 202 -11.72 -1.59 35.11
C HIS A 202 -10.87 -0.32 35.04
N SER A 203 -9.66 -0.33 35.60
CA SER A 203 -8.74 0.81 35.53
C SER A 203 -8.36 1.18 34.08
N VAL A 204 -8.05 0.20 33.21
CA VAL A 204 -7.69 0.51 31.82
C VAL A 204 -8.89 0.97 31.01
N LEU A 205 -10.09 0.39 31.22
CA LEU A 205 -11.33 0.82 30.57
C LEU A 205 -11.72 2.24 31.00
N GLN A 206 -11.65 2.57 32.29
CA GLN A 206 -11.85 3.93 32.80
C GLN A 206 -10.83 4.91 32.21
N CYS A 207 -9.55 4.56 32.16
CA CYS A 207 -8.50 5.40 31.58
C CYS A 207 -8.66 5.60 30.06
N LYS A 208 -9.25 4.65 29.33
CA LYS A 208 -9.65 4.84 27.93
C LYS A 208 -10.81 5.85 27.83
N SER A 209 -11.91 5.62 28.56
CA SER A 209 -13.13 6.42 28.43
C SER A 209 -13.06 7.86 28.96
N VAL A 210 -12.03 8.22 29.74
CA VAL A 210 -11.71 9.63 30.03
C VAL A 210 -11.45 10.45 28.76
N PHE A 211 -11.07 9.81 27.64
CA PHE A 211 -10.83 10.46 26.36
C PHE A 211 -12.05 10.56 25.44
N ASP A 212 -13.16 9.88 25.73
CA ASP A 212 -14.37 9.86 24.89
C ASP A 212 -15.02 11.26 24.77
N VAL A 213 -14.78 12.12 25.76
CA VAL A 213 -15.25 13.52 25.81
C VAL A 213 -14.25 14.54 25.25
N LEU A 214 -13.10 14.10 24.72
CA LEU A 214 -11.99 14.98 24.31
C LEU A 214 -11.93 15.19 22.79
N ASP A 215 -11.59 16.40 22.36
CA ASP A 215 -11.24 16.66 20.95
C ASP A 215 -10.10 15.74 20.48
N GLY A 216 -10.38 14.96 19.43
CA GLY A 216 -9.41 14.05 18.83
C GLY A 216 -8.13 14.75 18.37
N GLU A 217 -8.18 16.01 17.91
CA GLU A 217 -6.97 16.75 17.58
C GLU A 217 -6.16 17.15 18.82
N GLU A 218 -6.80 17.55 19.91
CA GLU A 218 -6.15 17.87 21.19
C GLU A 218 -5.48 16.62 21.80
N MET A 219 -6.19 15.48 21.78
CA MET A 219 -5.65 14.17 22.16
C MET A 219 -4.45 13.79 21.28
N ARG A 220 -4.59 13.88 19.93
CA ARG A 220 -3.52 13.57 18.98
C ARG A 220 -2.28 14.46 19.20
N ARG A 221 -2.46 15.74 19.56
CA ARG A 221 -1.38 16.69 19.87
C ARG A 221 -0.68 16.38 21.20
N ALA A 222 -1.41 16.10 22.28
CA ALA A 222 -0.81 15.73 23.57
C ALA A 222 -0.01 14.41 23.47
N ARG A 223 -0.63 13.38 22.90
CA ARG A 223 -0.01 12.07 22.62
C ARG A 223 1.24 12.16 21.72
N THR A 224 1.35 13.18 20.87
CA THR A 224 2.55 13.43 20.05
C THR A 224 3.73 13.98 20.88
N ARG A 225 3.46 14.71 21.96
CA ARG A 225 4.47 15.17 22.93
C ARG A 225 4.83 14.09 23.96
N ALA A 226 3.87 13.27 24.35
CA ALA A 226 3.98 12.29 25.43
C ALA A 226 4.64 10.96 25.06
N ASN A 227 4.67 10.59 23.78
CA ASN A 227 5.28 9.32 23.31
C ASN A 227 6.77 9.53 22.97
N PRO A 228 7.73 8.87 23.68
CA PRO A 228 9.17 8.99 23.40
C PRO A 228 9.56 8.56 21.97
N TYR A 229 8.80 7.64 21.37
CA TYR A 229 9.13 7.02 20.08
C TYR A 229 8.47 7.69 18.87
N GLU A 230 7.68 8.77 19.07
CA GLU A 230 6.83 9.37 18.02
C GLU A 230 7.63 9.97 16.86
N MET A 231 8.88 10.40 17.06
CA MET A 231 9.71 10.99 16.00
C MET A 231 10.24 9.96 14.97
N ILE A 232 10.16 8.65 15.25
CA ILE A 232 10.55 7.60 14.29
C ILE A 232 9.66 7.65 13.03
N ARG A 233 8.35 7.80 13.23
CA ARG A 233 7.32 7.91 12.17
C ARG A 233 7.46 6.81 11.10
N GLY A 234 7.73 7.18 9.86
CA GLY A 234 7.92 6.28 8.71
C GLY A 234 9.27 6.43 8.01
N VAL A 235 10.14 7.35 8.44
CA VAL A 235 11.42 7.67 7.79
C VAL A 235 11.26 7.91 6.27
N PHE A 236 11.79 7.03 5.40
CA PHE A 236 11.63 7.06 3.95
C PHE A 236 10.48 6.16 3.42
N PHE A 237 9.90 5.31 4.26
CA PHE A 237 8.83 4.39 3.88
C PHE A 237 7.49 5.14 3.62
N LEU A 238 6.52 4.44 3.03
CA LEU A 238 5.24 5.06 2.68
C LEU A 238 4.37 5.39 3.89
N ASN A 239 4.52 4.65 4.99
CA ASN A 239 3.77 4.80 6.24
C ASN A 239 4.62 4.35 7.44
N ARG A 240 4.08 4.56 8.65
CA ARG A 240 4.71 4.08 9.91
C ARG A 240 4.57 2.58 10.17
N ALA A 241 3.72 1.86 9.43
CA ALA A 241 3.55 0.42 9.60
C ALA A 241 4.77 -0.36 9.10
N ALA A 242 5.41 0.12 8.02
CA ALA A 242 6.69 -0.40 7.55
C ALA A 242 7.80 -0.31 8.62
N MET A 243 7.83 0.78 9.41
CA MET A 243 8.77 0.90 10.54
C MET A 243 8.49 -0.11 11.67
N LYS A 244 7.24 -0.56 11.86
CA LYS A 244 6.94 -1.65 12.80
C LYS A 244 7.53 -2.97 12.32
N MET A 245 7.41 -3.29 11.04
CA MET A 245 8.07 -4.48 10.47
C MET A 245 9.59 -4.36 10.56
N ALA A 246 10.19 -3.20 10.28
CA ALA A 246 11.63 -3.00 10.43
C ALA A 246 12.14 -3.16 11.88
N ASN A 247 11.35 -2.68 12.86
CA ASN A 247 11.59 -2.81 14.29
C ASN A 247 11.47 -4.29 14.73
N MET A 248 10.37 -4.96 14.43
CA MET A 248 10.14 -6.35 14.83
C MET A 248 11.10 -7.31 14.10
N ASP A 249 11.42 -7.04 12.83
CA ASP A 249 12.43 -7.81 12.09
C ASP A 249 13.82 -7.73 12.73
N PHE A 250 14.19 -6.59 13.34
CA PHE A 250 15.41 -6.54 14.14
C PHE A 250 15.28 -7.34 15.44
N VAL A 251 14.18 -7.13 16.19
CA VAL A 251 13.94 -7.76 17.50
C VAL A 251 13.84 -9.28 17.43
N PHE A 252 13.35 -9.82 16.31
CA PHE A 252 13.22 -11.26 16.05
C PHE A 252 14.30 -11.77 15.07
N ASP A 253 15.56 -11.36 15.25
CA ASP A 253 16.76 -11.93 14.58
C ASP A 253 16.68 -12.05 13.05
N ARG A 254 16.09 -11.04 12.38
CA ARG A 254 15.82 -10.99 10.93
C ARG A 254 14.86 -12.05 10.40
N MET A 255 14.01 -12.62 11.25
CA MET A 255 13.02 -13.63 10.86
C MET A 255 11.81 -13.08 10.06
N PHE A 256 11.81 -11.81 9.63
CA PHE A 256 10.85 -11.29 8.64
C PHE A 256 11.48 -10.77 7.33
N THR A 257 12.80 -10.51 7.28
CA THR A 257 13.55 -10.16 6.05
C THR A 257 14.50 -11.25 5.54
N ASN A 258 14.78 -12.31 6.32
CA ASN A 258 15.45 -13.54 5.87
C ASN A 258 14.64 -14.87 6.12
N PRO A 259 13.37 -15.04 5.68
CA PRO A 259 12.49 -16.09 6.26
C PRO A 259 11.42 -16.63 5.27
N ARG A 260 10.19 -16.90 5.77
CA ARG A 260 8.96 -17.33 5.08
C ARG A 260 7.75 -16.70 5.83
N ASP A 261 6.78 -16.06 5.15
CA ASP A 261 6.04 -14.84 5.62
C ASP A 261 4.48 -14.87 5.39
N SER A 262 3.56 -13.90 5.68
CA SER A 262 3.45 -12.56 6.37
C SER A 262 1.95 -12.18 6.70
N CYS A 263 1.61 -11.03 7.35
CA CYS A 263 0.20 -10.61 7.67
C CYS A 263 -0.11 -9.08 7.85
N GLY A 264 -1.32 -8.69 8.36
CA GLY A 264 -1.86 -7.29 8.45
C GLY A 264 -3.00 -7.01 9.49
N GLY A 265 -3.84 -5.95 9.34
CA GLY A 265 -5.02 -5.63 10.22
C GLY A 265 -5.60 -4.17 10.13
N PHE A 266 -6.82 -3.89 10.66
CA PHE A 266 -7.54 -2.59 10.54
C PHE A 266 -7.71 -1.77 11.87
N SER A 267 -8.66 -0.80 11.92
CA SER A 267 -8.96 0.11 13.06
C SER A 267 -10.47 0.37 13.26
N VAL A 268 -10.91 0.69 14.48
CA VAL A 268 -12.27 1.20 14.79
C VAL A 268 -12.15 2.48 15.62
N GLU A 269 -13.09 3.43 15.44
CA GLU A 269 -13.10 4.76 16.08
C GLU A 269 -14.43 4.96 16.83
N GLY A 270 -14.38 5.44 18.08
CA GLY A 270 -15.55 5.68 18.94
C GLY A 270 -16.16 4.43 19.61
N GLN A 271 -15.50 3.27 19.51
CA GLN A 271 -15.84 2.02 20.21
C GLN A 271 -14.58 1.24 20.61
N GLU A 272 -13.53 1.96 21.04
CA GLU A 272 -12.18 1.45 21.32
C GLU A 272 -12.16 0.35 22.39
N ASN A 273 -13.09 0.38 23.36
CA ASN A 273 -13.24 -0.66 24.39
C ASN A 273 -13.76 -2.00 23.82
N LEU A 274 -14.48 -1.99 22.70
CA LEU A 274 -15.04 -3.19 22.06
C LEU A 274 -14.18 -3.69 20.89
N GLN A 275 -13.00 -3.11 20.66
CA GLN A 275 -12.12 -3.39 19.52
C GLN A 275 -11.71 -4.87 19.40
N GLU A 276 -11.58 -5.60 20.52
CA GLU A 276 -11.35 -7.06 20.54
C GLU A 276 -12.58 -7.80 19.96
N ILE A 277 -13.75 -7.62 20.57
CA ILE A 277 -15.01 -8.29 20.19
C ILE A 277 -15.37 -7.98 18.72
N LEU A 278 -15.22 -6.72 18.28
CA LEU A 278 -15.51 -6.29 16.91
C LEU A 278 -14.53 -6.85 15.87
N SER A 279 -13.31 -7.25 16.27
CA SER A 279 -12.31 -7.81 15.34
C SER A 279 -12.14 -9.34 15.44
N LYS A 280 -12.89 -10.01 16.33
CA LYS A 280 -12.78 -11.46 16.61
C LYS A 280 -12.80 -12.35 15.36
N GLN A 281 -13.69 -12.09 14.40
CA GLN A 281 -13.76 -12.88 13.15
C GLN A 281 -12.58 -12.59 12.21
N LEU A 282 -12.06 -11.35 12.20
CA LEU A 282 -10.83 -11.05 11.45
C LEU A 282 -9.65 -11.82 12.04
N LEU A 283 -9.48 -11.77 13.37
CA LEU A 283 -8.39 -12.46 14.06
C LEU A 283 -8.39 -13.97 13.74
N LEU A 284 -9.57 -14.59 13.84
CA LEU A 284 -9.77 -15.99 13.44
C LEU A 284 -9.42 -16.22 11.96
N CYS A 285 -9.94 -15.40 11.04
CA CYS A 285 -9.64 -15.51 9.61
C CYS A 285 -8.14 -15.36 9.31
N GLN A 286 -7.41 -14.54 10.07
CA GLN A 286 -5.98 -14.34 9.92
C GLN A 286 -5.17 -15.54 10.42
N PHE A 287 -5.58 -16.17 11.52
CA PHE A 287 -4.93 -17.37 12.06
C PHE A 287 -5.21 -18.58 11.15
N LEU A 288 -6.46 -18.74 10.69
CA LEU A 288 -6.87 -19.70 9.67
C LEU A 288 -6.07 -19.52 8.37
N MET A 289 -5.89 -18.28 7.91
CA MET A 289 -5.05 -17.99 6.74
C MET A 289 -3.60 -18.44 6.96
N ALA A 290 -3.05 -18.23 8.16
CA ALA A 290 -1.71 -18.70 8.51
C ALA A 290 -1.58 -20.22 8.33
N LEU A 291 -2.46 -20.99 8.96
CA LEU A 291 -2.49 -22.47 8.85
C LEU A 291 -2.81 -22.97 7.43
N SER A 292 -3.35 -22.11 6.56
CA SER A 292 -3.69 -22.44 5.17
C SER A 292 -2.57 -22.14 4.16
N VAL A 293 -1.65 -21.21 4.43
CA VAL A 293 -0.64 -20.76 3.44
C VAL A 293 0.80 -20.73 3.96
N VAL A 294 1.02 -20.71 5.27
CA VAL A 294 2.37 -20.82 5.85
C VAL A 294 2.81 -22.27 5.70
N ARG A 295 3.96 -22.50 5.05
CA ARG A 295 4.54 -23.84 4.91
C ARG A 295 5.17 -24.30 6.24
N THR A 296 5.31 -25.60 6.45
CA THR A 296 6.04 -26.19 7.59
C THR A 296 7.40 -25.51 7.83
N GLY A 297 7.71 -25.24 9.11
CA GLY A 297 8.88 -24.45 9.53
C GLY A 297 8.82 -22.96 9.16
N GLY A 298 7.73 -22.50 8.56
CA GLY A 298 7.44 -21.09 8.28
C GLY A 298 7.07 -20.31 9.54
N HIS A 299 6.90 -19.00 9.42
CA HIS A 299 6.67 -18.10 10.54
C HIS A 299 5.43 -17.25 10.30
N PHE A 300 4.79 -16.79 11.37
CA PHE A 300 3.59 -15.97 11.33
C PHE A 300 3.70 -14.82 12.32
N ILE A 301 3.19 -13.66 11.92
CA ILE A 301 3.06 -12.49 12.79
C ILE A 301 1.74 -11.81 12.50
N CYS A 302 0.88 -11.71 13.51
CA CYS A 302 -0.42 -11.05 13.38
C CYS A 302 -0.52 -9.88 14.35
N LYS A 303 -1.08 -8.77 13.88
CA LYS A 303 -1.55 -7.73 14.79
C LYS A 303 -2.76 -8.28 15.56
N THR A 304 -2.83 -7.98 16.84
CA THR A 304 -4.02 -8.12 17.67
C THR A 304 -4.17 -6.89 18.59
N PHE A 305 -5.15 -6.91 19.49
CA PHE A 305 -5.49 -5.81 20.37
C PHE A 305 -5.45 -6.28 21.83
N ASP A 306 -6.51 -5.99 22.60
CA ASP A 306 -6.75 -6.67 23.86
C ASP A 306 -6.99 -8.17 23.61
N LEU A 307 -6.76 -8.97 24.64
CA LEU A 307 -6.85 -10.44 24.63
C LEU A 307 -7.46 -10.90 25.96
N PHE A 308 -8.58 -10.28 26.36
CA PHE A 308 -9.26 -10.60 27.61
C PHE A 308 -10.27 -11.73 27.43
N THR A 309 -10.95 -11.79 26.27
CA THR A 309 -12.01 -12.77 26.05
C THR A 309 -11.45 -14.20 25.91
N PRO A 310 -12.12 -15.21 26.49
CA PRO A 310 -11.81 -16.62 26.26
C PRO A 310 -11.77 -17.03 24.79
N PHE A 311 -12.54 -16.37 23.92
CA PHE A 311 -12.48 -16.56 22.46
C PHE A 311 -11.09 -16.22 21.90
N SER A 312 -10.57 -15.02 22.22
CA SER A 312 -9.25 -14.58 21.76
C SER A 312 -8.13 -15.41 22.35
N VAL A 313 -8.22 -15.76 23.64
CA VAL A 313 -7.20 -16.59 24.31
C VAL A 313 -7.19 -18.01 23.75
N GLY A 314 -8.36 -18.61 23.48
CA GLY A 314 -8.45 -19.91 22.79
C GLY A 314 -7.84 -19.90 21.39
N LEU A 315 -7.99 -18.80 20.62
CA LEU A 315 -7.29 -18.65 19.34
C LEU A 315 -5.75 -18.57 19.50
N ILE A 316 -5.25 -17.94 20.56
CA ILE A 316 -3.81 -17.91 20.86
C ILE A 316 -3.31 -19.30 21.31
N TYR A 317 -4.12 -20.05 22.07
CA TYR A 317 -3.83 -21.43 22.48
C TYR A 317 -3.66 -22.36 21.26
N LEU A 318 -4.57 -22.28 20.29
CA LEU A 318 -4.45 -23.05 19.04
C LEU A 318 -3.18 -22.71 18.24
N LEU A 319 -2.73 -21.46 18.22
CA LEU A 319 -1.44 -21.09 17.62
C LEU A 319 -0.25 -21.65 18.41
N TYR A 320 -0.32 -21.62 19.74
CA TYR A 320 0.67 -22.22 20.63
C TYR A 320 0.79 -23.74 20.44
N CYS A 321 -0.32 -24.44 20.21
CA CYS A 321 -0.30 -25.85 19.79
C CYS A 321 0.36 -26.03 18.42
N CYS A 322 0.02 -25.21 17.43
CA CYS A 322 0.43 -25.38 16.03
C CYS A 322 1.87 -24.94 15.68
N PHE A 323 2.55 -24.17 16.53
CA PHE A 323 3.89 -23.64 16.27
C PHE A 323 4.90 -24.09 17.34
N GLU A 324 6.18 -24.17 16.97
CA GLU A 324 7.30 -24.49 17.88
C GLU A 324 7.36 -23.48 19.03
N ARG A 325 7.30 -22.18 18.73
CA ARG A 325 7.33 -21.10 19.75
C ARG A 325 6.41 -19.94 19.39
N VAL A 326 5.71 -19.42 20.41
CA VAL A 326 4.81 -18.25 20.28
C VAL A 326 5.19 -17.19 21.33
N CYS A 327 4.97 -15.91 21.04
CA CYS A 327 5.01 -14.83 22.02
C CYS A 327 4.00 -13.72 21.73
N LEU A 328 3.65 -12.95 22.76
CA LEU A 328 2.89 -11.70 22.67
C LEU A 328 3.85 -10.52 22.87
N PHE A 329 3.97 -9.65 21.86
CA PHE A 329 4.96 -8.57 21.84
C PHE A 329 4.35 -7.22 21.42
N LYS A 330 4.74 -6.13 22.11
CA LYS A 330 4.35 -4.76 21.76
C LYS A 330 5.61 -3.97 21.36
N PRO A 331 5.88 -3.77 20.06
CA PRO A 331 7.07 -3.03 19.61
C PRO A 331 6.97 -1.55 20.01
N LEU A 332 8.11 -0.90 20.24
CA LEU A 332 8.19 0.53 20.58
C LEU A 332 7.65 1.46 19.48
N THR A 333 7.58 0.97 18.24
CA THR A 333 6.92 1.65 17.10
C THR A 333 5.39 1.56 17.10
N SER A 334 4.78 0.76 17.99
CA SER A 334 3.36 0.89 18.35
C SER A 334 3.13 2.16 19.19
N ARG A 335 1.90 2.46 19.62
CA ARG A 335 1.64 3.57 20.56
C ARG A 335 1.54 2.98 21.97
N PRO A 336 2.16 3.57 23.01
CA PRO A 336 2.15 2.96 24.33
C PRO A 336 0.73 2.85 24.91
N ALA A 337 -0.08 3.90 24.75
CA ALA A 337 -1.44 4.00 25.30
C ALA A 337 -2.56 3.25 24.52
N ASN A 338 -2.25 2.52 23.45
CA ASN A 338 -3.27 1.74 22.73
C ASN A 338 -3.09 0.23 22.95
N SER A 339 -4.17 -0.53 22.80
CA SER A 339 -4.18 -1.97 23.03
C SER A 339 -3.46 -2.81 21.96
N GLU A 340 -2.89 -2.18 20.92
CA GLU A 340 -2.22 -2.89 19.84
C GLU A 340 -0.98 -3.64 20.33
N ARG A 341 -0.99 -4.95 20.13
CA ARG A 341 0.16 -5.86 20.30
C ARG A 341 0.23 -6.82 19.10
N TYR A 342 1.24 -7.67 19.06
CA TYR A 342 1.46 -8.63 17.99
C TYR A 342 1.62 -10.03 18.60
N VAL A 343 0.89 -11.01 18.07
CA VAL A 343 1.22 -12.41 18.28
C VAL A 343 2.26 -12.80 17.23
N VAL A 344 3.33 -13.44 17.67
CA VAL A 344 4.47 -13.83 16.84
C VAL A 344 4.73 -15.31 17.03
N CYS A 345 4.70 -16.07 15.94
CA CYS A 345 4.76 -17.52 15.94
C CYS A 345 5.90 -17.99 15.03
N LYS A 346 6.75 -18.87 15.54
CA LYS A 346 7.97 -19.38 14.89
C LYS A 346 7.86 -20.89 14.75
N GLY A 347 8.23 -21.39 13.57
CA GLY A 347 8.22 -22.81 13.20
C GLY A 347 6.84 -23.45 13.19
N LEU A 348 6.09 -23.36 12.08
CA LEU A 348 4.84 -24.11 11.96
C LEU A 348 5.11 -25.64 11.97
N LYS A 349 4.47 -26.37 12.88
CA LYS A 349 4.59 -27.83 13.04
C LYS A 349 4.00 -28.60 11.84
N VAL A 350 4.15 -29.92 11.83
CA VAL A 350 3.47 -30.85 10.90
C VAL A 350 2.18 -31.35 11.54
N GLY A 351 1.12 -31.60 10.76
CA GLY A 351 -0.14 -32.16 11.27
C GLY A 351 -1.14 -31.11 11.79
N ILE A 352 -1.07 -29.88 11.29
CA ILE A 352 -1.97 -28.77 11.69
C ILE A 352 -3.30 -28.74 10.91
N ASP A 353 -3.54 -29.74 10.06
CA ASP A 353 -4.66 -29.81 9.11
C ASP A 353 -6.03 -29.82 9.82
N ASP A 354 -6.17 -30.61 10.88
CA ASP A 354 -7.39 -30.70 11.69
C ASP A 354 -7.73 -29.33 12.33
N VAL A 355 -6.73 -28.62 12.87
CA VAL A 355 -6.93 -27.29 13.48
C VAL A 355 -7.30 -26.25 12.42
N ARG A 356 -6.73 -26.33 11.22
CA ARG A 356 -7.13 -25.49 10.07
C ARG A 356 -8.59 -25.74 9.70
N ASP A 357 -9.00 -27.00 9.58
CA ASP A 357 -10.34 -27.35 9.08
C ASP A 357 -11.42 -27.15 10.17
N TYR A 358 -11.06 -27.26 11.45
CA TYR A 358 -11.83 -26.77 12.59
C TYR A 358 -12.04 -25.26 12.51
N LEU A 359 -10.97 -24.44 12.42
CA LEU A 359 -11.11 -22.98 12.31
C LEU A 359 -11.87 -22.53 11.05
N PHE A 360 -11.76 -23.27 9.93
CA PHE A 360 -12.56 -23.05 8.73
C PHE A 360 -14.06 -23.26 9.01
N SER A 361 -14.39 -24.31 9.76
CA SER A 361 -15.76 -24.63 10.20
C SER A 361 -16.31 -23.59 11.19
N VAL A 362 -15.50 -23.12 12.15
CA VAL A 362 -15.86 -22.02 13.07
C VAL A 362 -16.12 -20.72 12.29
N ASN A 363 -15.32 -20.40 11.27
CA ASN A 363 -15.58 -19.23 10.42
C ASN A 363 -16.90 -19.36 9.64
N ILE A 364 -17.20 -20.54 9.09
CA ILE A 364 -18.52 -20.79 8.48
C ILE A 364 -19.63 -20.56 9.51
N LYS A 365 -19.46 -20.99 10.77
CA LYS A 365 -20.45 -20.78 11.82
C LYS A 365 -20.63 -19.31 12.18
N LEU A 366 -19.55 -18.53 12.31
CA LEU A 366 -19.62 -17.08 12.52
C LEU A 366 -20.39 -16.37 11.40
N ASN A 367 -20.16 -16.74 10.13
CA ASN A 367 -20.91 -16.20 9.00
C ASN A 367 -22.40 -16.58 9.02
N GLN A 368 -22.78 -17.76 9.53
CA GLN A 368 -24.19 -18.15 9.73
C GLN A 368 -24.87 -17.37 10.86
N LEU A 369 -24.12 -16.97 11.90
CA LEU A 369 -24.62 -16.24 13.06
C LEU A 369 -24.55 -14.72 12.90
N HIS A 370 -24.06 -14.23 11.77
CA HIS A 370 -23.97 -12.81 11.44
C HIS A 370 -25.37 -12.15 11.45
N ASN A 371 -25.49 -10.98 12.09
CA ASN A 371 -26.76 -10.30 12.38
C ASN A 371 -27.76 -11.09 13.26
N THR A 372 -27.32 -12.06 14.05
CA THR A 372 -28.17 -12.75 15.04
C THR A 372 -27.76 -12.43 16.49
N ASP A 373 -28.69 -12.63 17.43
CA ASP A 373 -28.45 -12.53 18.88
C ASP A 373 -27.54 -13.63 19.45
N SER A 374 -27.04 -14.54 18.60
CA SER A 374 -26.11 -15.61 18.94
C SER A 374 -24.74 -15.38 18.33
N ASP A 375 -23.70 -15.93 18.96
CA ASP A 375 -22.31 -15.84 18.49
C ASP A 375 -21.49 -17.06 18.95
N VAL A 376 -20.33 -17.30 18.33
CA VAL A 376 -19.37 -18.29 18.86
C VAL A 376 -18.59 -17.64 19.99
N ASN A 377 -18.74 -18.14 21.22
CA ASN A 377 -18.17 -17.53 22.43
C ASN A 377 -16.91 -18.25 22.91
N LEU A 378 -16.76 -19.55 22.62
CA LEU A 378 -15.53 -20.32 22.84
C LEU A 378 -15.11 -21.05 21.57
N VAL A 379 -13.79 -21.19 21.40
CA VAL A 379 -13.16 -22.04 20.36
C VAL A 379 -12.24 -23.10 20.96
N VAL A 380 -11.96 -23.01 22.25
CA VAL A 380 -11.28 -23.99 23.12
C VAL A 380 -11.99 -23.87 24.49
N PRO A 381 -12.30 -24.97 25.20
CA PRO A 381 -12.91 -24.92 26.52
C PRO A 381 -11.99 -24.24 27.56
N LEU A 382 -12.57 -23.54 28.54
CA LEU A 382 -11.80 -22.80 29.56
C LEU A 382 -10.99 -23.75 30.45
N GLU A 383 -11.52 -24.94 30.71
CA GLU A 383 -10.90 -26.03 31.45
C GLU A 383 -9.66 -26.61 30.73
N VAL A 384 -9.64 -26.60 29.39
CA VAL A 384 -8.45 -27.00 28.60
C VAL A 384 -7.38 -25.93 28.69
N ILE A 385 -7.75 -24.66 28.46
CA ILE A 385 -6.80 -23.52 28.54
C ILE A 385 -6.19 -23.43 29.94
N LYS A 386 -7.02 -23.46 31.00
CA LYS A 386 -6.57 -23.36 32.39
C LYS A 386 -5.90 -24.64 32.91
N GLY A 387 -6.07 -25.76 32.23
CA GLY A 387 -5.31 -26.99 32.44
C GLY A 387 -3.83 -26.83 32.09
N ASP A 388 -3.51 -26.06 31.04
CA ASP A 388 -2.14 -25.58 30.80
C ASP A 388 -1.85 -24.36 31.69
N HIS A 389 -1.31 -24.64 32.88
CA HIS A 389 -0.90 -23.62 33.83
C HIS A 389 0.25 -22.76 33.29
N GLU A 390 1.17 -23.31 32.50
CA GLU A 390 2.33 -22.57 31.96
C GLU A 390 1.90 -21.55 30.88
N PHE A 391 0.96 -21.94 30.02
CA PHE A 391 0.30 -21.04 29.07
C PHE A 391 -0.51 -19.97 29.81
N THR A 392 -1.32 -20.37 30.79
CA THR A 392 -2.22 -19.47 31.54
C THR A 392 -1.44 -18.42 32.33
N ASP A 393 -0.37 -18.81 33.02
CA ASP A 393 0.53 -17.91 33.76
C ASP A 393 1.18 -16.85 32.86
N TYR A 394 1.60 -17.24 31.65
CA TYR A 394 2.12 -16.29 30.67
C TYR A 394 1.01 -15.35 30.17
N MET A 395 -0.18 -15.88 29.87
CA MET A 395 -1.30 -15.12 29.30
C MET A 395 -1.77 -14.02 30.25
N ILE A 396 -2.00 -14.36 31.52
CA ILE A 396 -2.36 -13.39 32.58
C ILE A 396 -1.27 -12.33 32.73
N ARG A 397 -0.02 -12.75 32.91
CA ARG A 397 1.14 -11.85 33.09
C ARG A 397 1.36 -10.92 31.89
N SER A 398 1.09 -11.39 30.68
CA SER A 398 1.15 -10.59 29.45
C SER A 398 0.03 -9.53 29.40
N ASN A 399 -1.19 -9.90 29.77
CA ASN A 399 -2.32 -8.97 29.87
C ASN A 399 -2.11 -7.91 30.94
N GLU A 400 -1.79 -8.31 32.17
CA GLU A 400 -1.66 -7.38 33.31
C GLU A 400 -0.47 -6.42 33.13
N SER A 401 0.66 -6.90 32.60
CA SER A 401 1.80 -6.05 32.23
C SER A 401 1.42 -5.04 31.14
N HIS A 402 0.63 -5.45 30.13
CA HIS A 402 0.13 -4.55 29.10
C HIS A 402 -0.83 -3.50 29.69
N CYS A 403 -1.78 -3.91 30.53
CA CYS A 403 -2.71 -3.01 31.22
C CYS A 403 -1.97 -1.97 32.06
N SER A 404 -1.03 -2.39 32.90
CA SER A 404 -0.26 -1.48 33.76
C SER A 404 0.50 -0.41 32.96
N LEU A 405 1.19 -0.81 31.88
CA LEU A 405 1.90 0.11 30.98
C LEU A 405 0.93 1.01 30.20
N GLN A 406 -0.22 0.48 29.77
CA GLN A 406 -1.24 1.25 29.05
C GLN A 406 -1.92 2.28 29.97
N ILE A 407 -2.19 1.95 31.23
CA ILE A 407 -2.75 2.85 32.26
C ILE A 407 -1.78 4.00 32.52
N LYS A 408 -0.49 3.73 32.79
CA LYS A 408 0.54 4.78 32.95
C LYS A 408 0.62 5.67 31.70
N ALA A 409 0.64 5.09 30.49
CA ALA A 409 0.68 5.84 29.25
C ALA A 409 -0.59 6.67 28.95
N LEU A 410 -1.78 6.21 29.36
CA LEU A 410 -3.04 6.96 29.26
C LEU A 410 -3.04 8.15 30.24
N ALA A 411 -2.68 7.93 31.50
CA ALA A 411 -2.53 8.99 32.51
C ALA A 411 -1.49 10.04 32.09
N LYS A 412 -0.38 9.60 31.48
CA LYS A 412 0.64 10.48 30.88
C LYS A 412 0.07 11.35 29.76
N ILE A 413 -0.77 10.80 28.87
CA ILE A 413 -1.45 11.61 27.84
C ILE A 413 -2.40 12.62 28.47
N HIS A 414 -3.20 12.23 29.46
CA HIS A 414 -4.14 13.11 30.17
C HIS A 414 -3.39 14.29 30.83
N ALA A 415 -2.30 14.02 31.55
CA ALA A 415 -1.42 15.04 32.11
C ALA A 415 -0.84 15.98 31.03
N PHE A 416 -0.44 15.45 29.87
CA PHE A 416 0.05 16.25 28.74
C PHE A 416 -1.08 17.00 27.98
N VAL A 417 -2.35 16.64 28.13
CA VAL A 417 -3.50 17.47 27.69
C VAL A 417 -3.67 18.64 28.64
N GLN A 418 -3.69 18.36 29.96
CA GLN A 418 -3.84 19.40 30.98
C GLN A 418 -2.66 20.39 30.98
N ASP A 419 -1.43 19.93 30.86
CA ASP A 419 -0.23 20.77 30.79
C ASP A 419 0.45 20.66 29.42
N THR A 420 0.26 21.71 28.61
CA THR A 420 0.85 21.80 27.26
C THR A 420 2.35 22.12 27.25
N THR A 421 2.96 22.42 28.39
CA THR A 421 4.42 22.64 28.52
C THR A 421 5.21 21.33 28.63
N LEU A 422 4.55 20.24 29.05
CA LEU A 422 5.16 18.91 29.13
C LEU A 422 5.58 18.41 27.74
N SER A 423 6.79 17.87 27.66
CA SER A 423 7.41 17.32 26.44
C SER A 423 8.43 16.23 26.79
N GLU A 424 8.59 15.25 25.90
CA GLU A 424 9.64 14.23 25.98
C GLU A 424 10.94 14.74 25.30
N PRO A 425 11.99 15.14 26.04
CA PRO A 425 13.16 15.79 25.44
C PRO A 425 14.03 14.84 24.61
N ARG A 426 13.97 13.53 24.86
CA ARG A 426 14.86 12.53 24.25
C ARG A 426 14.34 11.94 22.92
N GLN A 427 13.17 12.36 22.42
CA GLN A 427 12.56 11.82 21.19
C GLN A 427 13.53 11.78 19.98
N ALA A 428 14.38 12.80 19.82
CA ALA A 428 15.33 12.89 18.72
C ALA A 428 16.56 11.98 18.89
N GLU A 429 17.00 11.76 20.13
CA GLU A 429 18.09 10.85 20.50
C GLU A 429 17.65 9.39 20.29
N ILE A 430 16.53 9.02 20.92
CA ILE A 430 15.93 7.68 20.84
C ILE A 430 15.70 7.29 19.38
N ARG A 431 15.12 8.19 18.57
CA ARG A 431 14.96 8.00 17.13
C ARG A 431 16.28 7.63 16.45
N LYS A 432 17.36 8.39 16.70
CA LYS A 432 18.65 8.17 16.05
C LYS A 432 19.21 6.79 16.43
N GLU A 433 19.06 6.39 17.69
CA GLU A 433 19.55 5.11 18.18
C GLU A 433 18.73 3.92 17.66
N CYS A 434 17.40 3.99 17.65
CA CYS A 434 16.54 2.99 17.01
C CYS A 434 16.89 2.78 15.53
N LEU A 435 17.09 3.87 14.77
CA LEU A 435 17.48 3.77 13.35
C LEU A 435 18.87 3.17 13.17
N ARG A 436 19.84 3.51 14.03
CA ARG A 436 21.17 2.90 14.06
C ARG A 436 21.10 1.40 14.35
N LEU A 437 20.34 1.01 15.37
CA LEU A 437 20.19 -0.35 15.84
C LEU A 437 19.53 -1.25 14.79
N TRP A 438 18.39 -0.81 14.24
CA TRP A 438 17.63 -1.57 13.23
C TRP A 438 18.26 -1.53 11.82
N GLY A 439 19.36 -0.79 11.62
CA GLY A 439 20.06 -0.68 10.34
C GLY A 439 19.33 0.14 9.28
N ILE A 440 18.48 1.10 9.70
CA ILE A 440 17.60 1.87 8.81
C ILE A 440 18.25 3.23 8.50
N PRO A 441 18.56 3.57 7.24
CA PRO A 441 19.22 4.82 6.89
C PRO A 441 18.31 6.03 7.16
N ASP A 442 18.83 7.04 7.84
CA ASP A 442 18.11 8.28 8.15
C ASP A 442 18.03 9.19 6.91
N GLN A 443 17.05 8.89 6.05
CA GLN A 443 16.81 9.60 4.79
C GLN A 443 15.34 10.01 4.68
N ALA A 444 15.08 11.16 4.07
CA ALA A 444 13.72 11.57 3.73
C ALA A 444 13.19 10.82 2.51
N ARG A 445 11.88 10.56 2.47
CA ARG A 445 11.21 9.98 1.29
C ARG A 445 11.24 10.97 0.11
N VAL A 446 12.16 10.75 -0.84
CA VAL A 446 12.18 11.50 -2.10
C VAL A 446 11.19 10.86 -3.09
N ALA A 447 10.42 11.67 -3.81
CA ALA A 447 9.60 11.17 -4.92
C ALA A 447 10.51 10.71 -6.07
N PRO A 448 10.32 9.51 -6.66
CA PRO A 448 11.12 9.07 -7.80
C PRO A 448 11.06 10.09 -8.93
N SER A 449 12.22 10.56 -9.38
CA SER A 449 12.32 11.45 -10.54
C SER A 449 11.79 10.74 -11.79
N SER A 450 10.99 11.44 -12.59
CA SER A 450 10.54 10.93 -13.89
C SER A 450 11.71 10.83 -14.86
N SER A 451 12.31 9.64 -14.96
CA SER A 451 13.34 9.34 -15.95
C SER A 451 12.78 9.47 -17.37
N ASP A 452 13.51 10.12 -18.27
CA ASP A 452 13.19 10.08 -19.70
C ASP A 452 13.23 8.62 -20.23
N PRO A 453 12.27 8.17 -21.05
CA PRO A 453 12.23 6.80 -21.55
C PRO A 453 13.46 6.37 -22.35
N LYS A 454 14.10 7.29 -23.10
CA LYS A 454 15.33 6.99 -23.86
C LYS A 454 16.53 6.86 -22.93
N SER A 455 16.69 7.75 -21.95
CA SER A 455 17.70 7.61 -20.90
C SER A 455 17.55 6.31 -20.11
N LYS A 456 16.32 5.96 -19.73
CA LYS A 456 16.06 4.72 -18.98
C LYS A 456 16.24 3.46 -19.83
N PHE A 457 15.92 3.50 -21.12
CA PHE A 457 16.22 2.41 -22.04
C PHE A 457 17.73 2.13 -22.11
N PHE A 458 18.57 3.16 -22.23
CA PHE A 458 20.03 3.00 -22.22
C PHE A 458 20.58 2.44 -20.90
N GLU A 459 20.00 2.84 -19.76
CA GLU A 459 20.31 2.27 -18.45
C GLU A 459 19.98 0.76 -18.39
N LEU A 460 18.78 0.36 -18.82
CA LEU A 460 18.31 -1.04 -18.77
C LEU A 460 19.07 -1.98 -19.72
N ILE A 461 19.57 -1.50 -20.87
CA ILE A 461 20.34 -2.34 -21.80
C ILE A 461 21.84 -2.40 -21.48
N GLN A 462 22.32 -1.62 -20.50
CA GLN A 462 23.70 -1.63 -19.98
C GLN A 462 24.79 -1.55 -21.06
N GLY A 463 24.62 -0.65 -22.04
CA GLY A 463 25.62 -0.44 -23.11
C GLY A 463 25.58 -1.44 -24.27
N THR A 464 24.57 -2.31 -24.34
CA THR A 464 24.30 -3.11 -25.56
C THR A 464 24.08 -2.20 -26.77
N GLU A 465 24.62 -2.56 -27.93
CA GLU A 465 24.48 -1.78 -29.17
C GLU A 465 23.02 -1.58 -29.57
N ILE A 466 22.61 -0.33 -29.77
CA ILE A 466 21.23 0.03 -30.13
C ILE A 466 20.81 -0.53 -31.50
N ASP A 467 21.77 -0.79 -32.39
CA ASP A 467 21.52 -1.28 -33.74
C ASP A 467 20.92 -2.68 -33.76
N ILE A 468 21.17 -3.49 -32.72
CA ILE A 468 20.53 -4.80 -32.49
C ILE A 468 19.00 -4.68 -32.50
N PHE A 469 18.46 -3.57 -32.00
CA PHE A 469 17.02 -3.32 -31.93
C PHE A 469 16.42 -2.87 -33.27
N SER A 470 17.26 -2.39 -34.20
CA SER A 470 16.84 -1.88 -35.52
C SER A 470 16.64 -2.96 -36.58
N TYR A 471 17.16 -4.18 -36.36
CA TYR A 471 17.08 -5.26 -37.33
C TYR A 471 15.64 -5.68 -37.65
N LYS A 472 15.29 -5.60 -38.93
CA LYS A 472 14.04 -6.14 -39.49
C LYS A 472 14.13 -7.67 -39.65
N PRO A 473 12.99 -8.40 -39.57
CA PRO A 473 12.97 -9.84 -39.85
C PRO A 473 13.38 -10.14 -41.30
N THR A 474 13.98 -11.31 -41.54
CA THR A 474 14.16 -11.83 -42.90
C THR A 474 12.83 -12.37 -43.42
N LEU A 475 12.36 -11.94 -44.59
CA LEU A 475 11.13 -12.51 -45.18
C LEU A 475 11.33 -14.00 -45.55
N LEU A 476 10.34 -14.83 -45.22
CA LEU A 476 10.28 -16.23 -45.65
C LEU A 476 9.68 -16.31 -47.06
N THR A 477 10.47 -16.84 -47.98
CA THR A 477 10.18 -17.00 -49.41
C THR A 477 10.81 -18.31 -49.87
N SER A 478 10.49 -18.79 -51.08
CA SER A 478 11.10 -20.02 -51.63
C SER A 478 12.64 -19.94 -51.72
N LYS A 479 13.22 -18.73 -51.77
CA LYS A 479 14.67 -18.48 -51.76
C LYS A 479 15.30 -18.47 -50.36
N THR A 480 14.49 -18.31 -49.30
CA THR A 480 14.94 -18.25 -47.90
C THR A 480 14.46 -19.41 -47.04
N LEU A 481 13.65 -20.32 -47.59
CA LEU A 481 13.10 -21.49 -46.89
C LEU A 481 14.19 -22.42 -46.33
N GLU A 482 15.33 -22.56 -47.02
CA GLU A 482 16.49 -23.31 -46.49
C GLU A 482 17.02 -22.78 -45.14
N LYS A 483 16.76 -21.51 -44.79
CA LYS A 483 17.19 -20.93 -43.51
C LYS A 483 16.47 -21.50 -42.29
N ILE A 484 15.34 -22.22 -42.43
CA ILE A 484 14.66 -22.86 -41.28
C ILE A 484 15.20 -24.28 -40.98
N ARG A 485 16.32 -24.70 -41.58
CA ARG A 485 17.00 -25.95 -41.21
C ARG A 485 18.07 -25.73 -40.13
N PRO A 486 18.23 -26.66 -39.17
CA PRO A 486 17.34 -27.80 -38.86
C PRO A 486 16.06 -27.35 -38.14
N VAL A 487 14.92 -27.94 -38.53
CA VAL A 487 13.57 -27.47 -38.14
C VAL A 487 13.38 -27.39 -36.62
N LEU A 488 13.92 -28.36 -35.88
CA LEU A 488 13.73 -28.50 -34.44
C LEU A 488 14.27 -27.29 -33.63
N ASP A 489 15.29 -26.59 -34.13
CA ASP A 489 15.91 -25.42 -33.49
C ASP A 489 14.94 -24.22 -33.36
N TYR A 490 13.82 -24.24 -34.08
CA TYR A 490 12.95 -23.10 -34.28
C TYR A 490 11.61 -23.19 -33.53
N ARG A 491 11.10 -22.02 -33.17
CA ARG A 491 9.74 -21.82 -32.64
C ARG A 491 8.98 -20.83 -33.50
N CYS A 492 7.66 -20.92 -33.52
CA CYS A 492 6.81 -20.04 -34.30
C CYS A 492 5.69 -19.39 -33.47
N MET A 493 5.31 -18.18 -33.89
CA MET A 493 4.27 -17.36 -33.26
C MET A 493 3.46 -16.65 -34.34
N VAL A 494 2.12 -16.66 -34.23
CA VAL A 494 1.24 -15.94 -35.15
C VAL A 494 1.33 -14.43 -34.87
N SER A 495 1.64 -13.64 -35.90
CA SER A 495 1.67 -12.18 -35.86
C SER A 495 0.29 -11.59 -36.14
N GLY A 496 -0.04 -10.45 -35.52
CA GLY A 496 -1.29 -9.71 -35.71
C GLY A 496 -1.13 -8.19 -35.77
N SER A 497 0.11 -7.68 -35.68
CA SER A 497 0.47 -6.27 -35.77
C SER A 497 1.97 -6.15 -36.10
N GLU A 498 2.50 -4.93 -36.17
CA GLU A 498 3.96 -4.72 -36.21
C GLU A 498 4.57 -4.91 -34.81
N GLN A 499 5.74 -5.56 -34.76
CA GLN A 499 6.56 -5.69 -33.56
C GLN A 499 7.13 -4.33 -33.12
N LYS A 500 6.97 -4.02 -31.84
CA LYS A 500 7.49 -2.80 -31.18
C LYS A 500 8.24 -3.18 -29.90
N PHE A 501 9.09 -2.28 -29.41
CA PHE A 501 9.60 -2.34 -28.05
C PHE A 501 8.71 -1.54 -27.11
N LEU A 502 8.58 -2.00 -25.88
CA LEU A 502 7.77 -1.37 -24.84
C LEU A 502 8.56 -1.26 -23.55
N ILE A 503 8.57 -0.06 -22.94
CA ILE A 503 9.19 0.22 -21.65
C ILE A 503 8.16 0.68 -20.62
N GLY A 504 8.22 0.08 -19.43
CA GLY A 504 7.42 0.45 -18.26
C GLY A 504 8.25 1.27 -17.27
N LEU A 505 7.82 2.50 -16.99
CA LEU A 505 8.40 3.39 -15.97
C LEU A 505 7.58 3.39 -14.66
N GLY A 506 6.61 2.48 -14.54
CA GLY A 506 5.72 2.34 -13.39
C GLY A 506 4.31 2.88 -13.64
N LYS A 507 3.30 2.12 -13.18
CA LYS A 507 1.87 2.42 -13.37
C LYS A 507 1.57 2.62 -14.86
N SER A 508 0.86 3.68 -15.22
CA SER A 508 0.47 4.06 -16.60
C SER A 508 1.53 4.90 -17.34
N GLN A 509 2.79 4.94 -16.86
CA GLN A 509 3.90 5.54 -17.60
C GLN A 509 4.56 4.47 -18.49
N ILE A 510 3.86 4.16 -19.58
CA ILE A 510 4.21 3.10 -20.53
C ILE A 510 4.47 3.75 -21.88
N TYR A 511 5.59 3.39 -22.52
CA TYR A 511 6.02 3.97 -23.80
C TYR A 511 6.42 2.87 -24.77
N THR A 512 6.21 3.12 -26.07
CA THR A 512 6.56 2.22 -27.17
C THR A 512 7.52 2.88 -28.16
N TRP A 513 8.35 2.08 -28.82
CA TRP A 513 9.33 2.50 -29.82
C TRP A 513 9.49 1.44 -30.92
N ASP A 514 9.67 1.91 -32.16
CA ASP A 514 9.58 1.08 -33.36
C ASP A 514 10.97 0.61 -33.88
N GLY A 515 11.97 0.63 -33.00
CA GLY A 515 13.32 0.09 -33.24
C GLY A 515 14.27 0.96 -34.06
N ARG A 516 13.80 2.05 -34.68
CA ARG A 516 14.65 2.94 -35.51
C ARG A 516 15.26 4.05 -34.66
N GLN A 517 16.55 4.34 -34.85
CA GLN A 517 17.26 5.39 -34.10
C GLN A 517 16.62 6.80 -34.22
N SER A 518 15.93 7.06 -35.33
CA SER A 518 15.18 8.29 -35.61
C SER A 518 13.96 8.49 -34.70
N ASP A 519 13.39 7.40 -34.21
CA ASP A 519 12.03 7.39 -33.70
C ASP A 519 12.03 7.72 -32.19
N ARG A 520 11.03 8.48 -31.76
CA ARG A 520 10.88 8.85 -30.34
C ARG A 520 10.06 7.79 -29.61
N TRP A 521 10.29 7.65 -28.31
CA TRP A 521 9.42 6.88 -27.43
C TRP A 521 8.05 7.57 -27.33
N VAL A 522 7.01 6.91 -27.86
CA VAL A 522 5.63 7.40 -27.87
C VAL A 522 4.90 6.83 -26.66
N LYS A 523 4.16 7.65 -25.91
CA LYS A 523 3.36 7.15 -24.78
C LYS A 523 2.20 6.28 -25.29
N LEU A 524 2.02 5.11 -24.68
CA LEU A 524 0.98 4.16 -25.05
C LEU A 524 -0.33 4.52 -24.33
N ASP A 525 -1.34 4.95 -25.09
CA ASP A 525 -2.68 5.27 -24.56
C ASP A 525 -3.54 4.00 -24.44
N LEU A 526 -3.26 3.21 -23.41
CA LEU A 526 -4.06 2.07 -22.98
C LEU A 526 -4.27 2.12 -21.46
N LYS A 527 -5.44 1.70 -20.98
CA LYS A 527 -5.76 1.55 -19.55
C LYS A 527 -5.07 0.31 -18.98
N THR A 528 -3.76 0.36 -18.85
CA THR A 528 -2.98 -0.74 -18.29
C THR A 528 -1.84 -0.20 -17.41
N GLU A 529 -1.32 -1.05 -16.54
CA GLU A 529 -0.28 -0.69 -15.58
C GLU A 529 0.86 -1.70 -15.69
N LEU A 530 2.10 -1.23 -15.65
CA LEU A 530 3.29 -2.09 -15.58
C LEU A 530 4.17 -1.65 -14.40
N PRO A 531 4.97 -2.57 -13.83
CA PRO A 531 6.08 -2.19 -12.96
C PRO A 531 7.05 -1.23 -13.68
N ARG A 532 7.89 -0.58 -12.89
CA ARG A 532 9.05 0.15 -13.43
C ARG A 532 10.10 -0.84 -13.95
N ASP A 533 11.18 -0.31 -14.52
CA ASP A 533 12.38 -1.07 -14.89
C ASP A 533 12.07 -2.31 -15.76
N THR A 534 11.05 -2.21 -16.62
CA THR A 534 10.50 -3.32 -17.41
C THR A 534 10.64 -3.03 -18.89
N LEU A 535 11.22 -3.95 -19.67
CA LEU A 535 11.49 -3.83 -21.10
C LEU A 535 11.06 -5.10 -21.84
N LEU A 536 10.13 -4.96 -22.77
CA LEU A 536 9.46 -6.05 -23.49
C LEU A 536 9.54 -5.84 -25.01
N SER A 537 9.51 -6.94 -25.77
CA SER A 537 9.17 -6.92 -27.20
C SER A 537 7.72 -7.37 -27.37
N VAL A 538 6.89 -6.56 -28.03
CA VAL A 538 5.43 -6.70 -28.04
C VAL A 538 4.83 -6.40 -29.41
N GLU A 539 3.58 -6.81 -29.60
CA GLU A 539 2.66 -6.25 -30.60
C GLU A 539 1.48 -5.59 -29.89
N ILE A 540 0.92 -4.53 -30.49
CA ILE A 540 -0.38 -3.98 -30.08
C ILE A 540 -1.45 -4.56 -31.01
N VAL A 541 -2.18 -5.55 -30.50
CA VAL A 541 -3.13 -6.39 -31.27
C VAL A 541 -4.56 -5.98 -30.95
N HIS A 542 -5.43 -6.01 -31.96
CA HIS A 542 -6.85 -5.77 -31.80
C HIS A 542 -7.61 -7.10 -31.63
N GLU A 543 -7.94 -7.47 -30.40
CA GLU A 543 -8.78 -8.63 -30.08
C GLU A 543 -10.25 -8.31 -30.43
N LEU A 544 -10.91 -9.25 -31.10
CA LEU A 544 -12.31 -9.20 -31.52
C LEU A 544 -13.10 -10.32 -30.82
N LYS A 545 -14.32 -10.04 -30.37
CA LYS A 545 -15.29 -11.06 -29.90
C LYS A 545 -16.65 -10.88 -30.57
N GLY A 546 -17.20 -11.98 -31.07
CA GLY A 546 -18.39 -11.99 -31.93
C GLY A 546 -18.09 -11.49 -33.35
N GLU A 547 -19.11 -11.46 -34.21
CA GLU A 547 -18.99 -11.12 -35.63
C GLU A 547 -20.02 -10.09 -36.09
N GLY A 548 -19.81 -9.53 -37.29
CA GLY A 548 -20.73 -8.57 -37.92
C GLY A 548 -20.95 -7.29 -37.10
N LYS A 549 -22.19 -6.81 -37.03
CA LYS A 549 -22.52 -5.51 -36.40
C LYS A 549 -22.28 -5.48 -34.89
N ALA A 550 -22.47 -6.62 -34.22
CA ALA A 550 -22.38 -6.77 -32.76
C ALA A 550 -20.95 -7.05 -32.24
N GLN A 551 -19.99 -7.25 -33.14
CA GLN A 551 -18.58 -7.50 -32.81
C GLN A 551 -18.00 -6.42 -31.89
N ARG A 552 -17.43 -6.85 -30.76
CA ARG A 552 -16.68 -6.00 -29.82
C ARG A 552 -15.19 -6.04 -30.18
N LYS A 553 -14.51 -4.90 -30.07
CA LYS A 553 -13.07 -4.72 -30.36
C LYS A 553 -12.36 -4.17 -29.11
N ILE A 554 -11.25 -4.78 -28.72
CA ILE A 554 -10.41 -4.39 -27.57
C ILE A 554 -8.95 -4.40 -28.00
N SER A 555 -8.20 -3.33 -27.72
CA SER A 555 -6.74 -3.30 -27.91
C SER A 555 -6.03 -4.03 -26.77
N ALA A 556 -5.09 -4.91 -27.09
CA ALA A 556 -4.34 -5.74 -26.16
C ALA A 556 -2.83 -5.64 -26.43
N ILE A 557 -2.01 -5.80 -25.39
CA ILE A 557 -0.55 -5.93 -25.51
C ILE A 557 -0.23 -7.43 -25.60
N HIS A 558 0.38 -7.87 -26.69
CA HIS A 558 0.80 -9.26 -26.89
C HIS A 558 2.33 -9.35 -26.84
N ILE A 559 2.89 -9.94 -25.78
CA ILE A 559 4.34 -10.11 -25.59
C ILE A 559 4.87 -11.19 -26.53
N LEU A 560 5.90 -10.83 -27.31
CA LEU A 560 6.68 -11.72 -28.18
C LEU A 560 7.94 -12.27 -27.51
N ASP A 561 8.65 -11.43 -26.74
CA ASP A 561 9.83 -11.80 -25.97
C ASP A 561 10.07 -10.79 -24.83
N VAL A 562 10.90 -11.16 -23.85
CA VAL A 562 11.17 -10.39 -22.64
C VAL A 562 12.65 -10.09 -22.53
N LEU A 563 12.99 -8.84 -22.21
CA LEU A 563 14.37 -8.40 -22.06
C LEU A 563 14.69 -8.13 -20.58
N VAL A 564 13.87 -7.31 -19.91
CA VAL A 564 14.07 -6.95 -18.49
C VAL A 564 12.72 -6.94 -17.78
N LEU A 565 12.64 -7.54 -16.58
CA LEU A 565 11.47 -7.51 -15.71
C LEU A 565 11.83 -6.90 -14.36
N ASN A 566 11.23 -5.75 -14.01
CA ASN A 566 11.43 -5.08 -12.71
C ASN A 566 12.93 -4.97 -12.32
N GLY A 567 13.78 -4.57 -13.28
CA GLY A 567 15.23 -4.40 -13.13
C GLY A 567 16.06 -5.68 -13.30
N SER A 568 15.45 -6.85 -13.37
CA SER A 568 16.15 -8.12 -13.62
C SER A 568 16.28 -8.37 -15.13
N ASP A 569 17.50 -8.35 -15.64
CA ASP A 569 17.81 -8.72 -17.04
C ASP A 569 17.65 -10.24 -17.23
N VAL A 570 16.96 -10.63 -18.30
CA VAL A 570 16.71 -12.03 -18.65
C VAL A 570 17.12 -12.36 -20.09
N ARG A 571 17.78 -11.44 -20.81
CA ARG A 571 18.12 -11.57 -22.23
C ARG A 571 18.94 -12.83 -22.54
N GLU A 572 19.85 -13.21 -21.65
CA GLU A 572 20.73 -14.38 -21.83
C GLU A 572 20.10 -15.72 -21.41
N GLN A 573 18.89 -15.70 -20.83
CA GLN A 573 18.15 -16.95 -20.54
C GLN A 573 17.57 -17.55 -21.84
N HIS A 574 17.37 -18.87 -21.87
CA HIS A 574 16.79 -19.56 -23.03
C HIS A 574 15.39 -19.03 -23.37
N PHE A 575 15.06 -18.90 -24.66
CA PHE A 575 13.80 -18.32 -25.15
C PHE A 575 12.55 -18.83 -24.40
N ASN A 576 12.36 -20.16 -24.30
CA ASN A 576 11.24 -20.76 -23.55
C ASN A 576 11.17 -20.28 -22.08
N GLN A 577 12.31 -20.02 -21.43
CA GLN A 577 12.38 -19.53 -20.05
C GLN A 577 12.00 -18.05 -19.96
N ARG A 578 12.44 -17.22 -20.92
CA ARG A 578 11.98 -15.82 -21.05
C ARG A 578 10.46 -15.74 -21.23
N ILE A 579 9.89 -16.66 -22.03
CA ILE A 579 8.43 -16.81 -22.23
C ILE A 579 7.72 -17.29 -20.95
N GLN A 580 8.25 -18.26 -20.21
CA GLN A 580 7.69 -18.68 -18.91
C GLN A 580 7.74 -17.56 -17.86
N LEU A 581 8.78 -16.72 -17.87
CA LEU A 581 8.83 -15.52 -17.03
C LEU A 581 7.81 -14.47 -17.49
N ALA A 582 7.57 -14.33 -18.81
CA ALA A 582 6.48 -13.52 -19.34
C ALA A 582 5.11 -13.99 -18.82
N GLU A 583 4.85 -15.30 -18.78
CA GLU A 583 3.58 -15.84 -18.27
C GLU A 583 3.40 -15.57 -16.77
N LYS A 584 4.46 -15.71 -15.97
CA LYS A 584 4.45 -15.35 -14.54
C LYS A 584 4.22 -13.85 -14.34
N PHE A 585 4.89 -13.01 -15.13
CA PHE A 585 4.73 -11.56 -15.11
C PHE A 585 3.30 -11.12 -15.49
N VAL A 586 2.73 -11.67 -16.57
CA VAL A 586 1.36 -11.39 -16.99
C VAL A 586 0.35 -11.81 -15.91
N LYS A 587 0.55 -12.94 -15.23
CA LYS A 587 -0.29 -13.36 -14.09
C LYS A 587 -0.21 -12.37 -12.92
N ALA A 588 0.98 -11.86 -12.60
CA ALA A 588 1.18 -10.91 -11.50
C ALA A 588 0.66 -9.48 -11.81
N VAL A 589 0.62 -9.08 -13.08
CA VAL A 589 0.14 -7.77 -13.53
C VAL A 589 -1.38 -7.75 -13.80
N SER A 590 -1.96 -8.89 -14.17
CA SER A 590 -3.39 -8.98 -14.48
C SER A 590 -4.27 -8.69 -13.27
N LYS A 591 -5.32 -7.90 -13.47
CA LYS A 591 -6.32 -7.56 -12.43
C LYS A 591 -7.72 -8.06 -12.86
N PRO A 592 -8.10 -9.33 -12.60
CA PRO A 592 -9.37 -9.90 -13.08
C PRO A 592 -10.63 -9.14 -12.63
N SER A 593 -10.56 -8.47 -11.47
CA SER A 593 -11.61 -7.61 -10.93
C SER A 593 -11.76 -6.24 -11.63
N ARG A 594 -10.92 -5.94 -12.62
CA ARG A 594 -10.90 -4.66 -13.36
C ARG A 594 -11.13 -4.87 -14.86
N PRO A 595 -12.38 -5.15 -15.28
CA PRO A 595 -12.72 -5.38 -16.69
C PRO A 595 -12.61 -4.13 -17.59
N ASP A 596 -12.35 -2.96 -17.01
CA ASP A 596 -12.08 -1.70 -17.71
C ASP A 596 -10.63 -1.56 -18.20
N MET A 597 -9.73 -2.45 -17.78
CA MET A 597 -8.32 -2.43 -18.15
C MET A 597 -8.03 -3.16 -19.47
N ASN A 598 -7.08 -2.64 -20.24
CA ASN A 598 -6.58 -3.28 -21.45
C ASN A 598 -5.71 -4.49 -21.09
N PRO A 599 -5.99 -5.69 -21.63
CA PRO A 599 -5.28 -6.91 -21.25
C PRO A 599 -3.86 -6.94 -21.82
N ILE A 600 -2.96 -7.57 -21.07
CA ILE A 600 -1.66 -8.02 -21.53
C ILE A 600 -1.67 -9.55 -21.62
N ARG A 601 -1.09 -10.09 -22.69
CA ARG A 601 -1.02 -11.53 -23.00
C ARG A 601 0.41 -11.90 -23.37
N VAL A 602 0.78 -13.16 -23.20
CA VAL A 602 1.95 -13.74 -23.87
C VAL A 602 1.48 -14.40 -25.16
N LYS A 603 2.25 -14.30 -26.25
CA LYS A 603 1.94 -15.02 -27.49
C LYS A 603 2.08 -16.53 -27.31
N GLU A 604 1.22 -17.27 -28.01
CA GLU A 604 1.33 -18.72 -28.06
C GLU A 604 2.54 -19.13 -28.91
N VAL A 605 3.53 -19.70 -28.23
CA VAL A 605 4.73 -20.26 -28.85
C VAL A 605 4.48 -21.70 -29.26
N TYR A 606 4.58 -21.97 -30.55
CA TYR A 606 4.52 -23.31 -31.12
C TYR A 606 5.93 -23.83 -31.44
N ARG A 607 6.06 -25.16 -31.49
CA ARG A 607 7.23 -25.79 -32.09
C ARG A 607 7.10 -25.74 -33.61
N LEU A 608 8.18 -25.50 -34.36
CA LEU A 608 8.09 -25.38 -35.82
C LEU A 608 7.63 -26.70 -36.46
N GLU A 609 8.09 -27.83 -35.91
CA GLU A 609 7.65 -29.18 -36.25
C GLU A 609 6.19 -29.50 -35.84
N GLU A 610 5.51 -28.59 -35.14
CA GLU A 610 4.09 -28.68 -34.73
C GLU A 610 3.24 -27.54 -35.33
N MET A 611 3.76 -26.83 -36.35
CA MET A 611 3.12 -25.67 -36.98
C MET A 611 1.71 -25.96 -37.53
N GLU A 612 1.42 -27.20 -37.91
CA GLU A 612 0.09 -27.67 -38.35
C GLU A 612 -1.05 -27.24 -37.40
N LYS A 613 -0.78 -27.20 -36.08
CA LYS A 613 -1.74 -26.81 -35.02
C LYS A 613 -2.20 -25.35 -35.10
N ILE A 614 -1.45 -24.50 -35.79
CA ILE A 614 -1.80 -23.09 -36.01
C ILE A 614 -2.94 -22.99 -37.02
N PHE A 615 -2.88 -23.73 -38.14
CA PHE A 615 -3.86 -23.62 -39.22
C PHE A 615 -5.23 -24.16 -38.83
N VAL A 616 -5.30 -25.14 -37.91
CA VAL A 616 -6.55 -25.65 -37.30
C VAL A 616 -7.32 -24.55 -36.56
N ARG A 617 -6.67 -23.43 -36.20
CA ARG A 617 -7.23 -22.30 -35.46
C ARG A 617 -7.44 -21.05 -36.33
N LEU A 618 -7.30 -21.19 -37.65
CA LEU A 618 -7.62 -20.16 -38.64
C LEU A 618 -9.04 -20.35 -39.17
N GLU A 619 -9.84 -19.30 -39.10
CA GLU A 619 -11.24 -19.29 -39.53
C GLU A 619 -11.52 -18.03 -40.37
N MET A 620 -12.47 -18.11 -41.31
CA MET A 620 -12.89 -16.98 -42.13
C MET A 620 -14.10 -16.29 -41.51
N LYS A 621 -13.89 -15.15 -40.83
CA LYS A 621 -14.90 -14.46 -40.00
C LYS A 621 -15.32 -13.11 -40.56
N ILE A 622 -16.57 -12.70 -40.33
CA ILE A 622 -17.11 -11.41 -40.82
C ILE A 622 -16.78 -10.30 -39.83
N ILE A 623 -15.85 -9.43 -40.23
CA ILE A 623 -15.32 -8.34 -39.40
C ILE A 623 -16.09 -7.05 -39.63
N LYS A 624 -16.33 -6.30 -38.55
CA LYS A 624 -17.05 -5.02 -38.58
C LYS A 624 -16.30 -4.02 -39.47
N GLY A 625 -16.90 -3.70 -40.63
CA GLY A 625 -16.33 -2.79 -41.63
C GLY A 625 -15.74 -3.46 -42.88
N SER A 626 -15.74 -4.81 -42.99
CA SER A 626 -15.24 -5.51 -44.19
C SER A 626 -16.23 -5.56 -45.38
N SER A 627 -17.28 -4.74 -45.37
CA SER A 627 -18.38 -4.77 -46.36
C SER A 627 -18.99 -6.17 -46.59
N GLY A 628 -19.00 -7.02 -45.56
CA GLY A 628 -19.51 -8.40 -45.62
C GLY A 628 -18.49 -9.44 -46.12
N THR A 629 -17.30 -9.04 -46.56
CA THR A 629 -16.25 -10.00 -46.93
C THR A 629 -15.68 -10.69 -45.67
N PRO A 630 -15.64 -12.04 -45.62
CA PRO A 630 -14.94 -12.73 -44.54
C PRO A 630 -13.43 -12.47 -44.60
N LYS A 631 -12.78 -12.33 -43.45
CA LYS A 631 -11.33 -12.22 -43.33
C LYS A 631 -10.76 -13.34 -42.48
N LEU A 632 -9.56 -13.79 -42.85
CA LEU A 632 -8.77 -14.72 -42.07
C LEU A 632 -8.62 -14.20 -40.64
N SER A 633 -8.90 -15.06 -39.67
CA SER A 633 -8.89 -14.74 -38.24
C SER A 633 -8.27 -15.91 -37.49
N TYR A 634 -7.32 -15.62 -36.59
CA TYR A 634 -6.75 -16.62 -35.68
C TYR A 634 -7.47 -16.54 -34.33
N THR A 635 -8.06 -17.66 -33.89
CA THR A 635 -8.81 -17.74 -32.63
C THR A 635 -7.89 -18.13 -31.46
N GLY A 636 -7.94 -17.35 -30.39
CA GLY A 636 -7.17 -17.53 -29.15
C GLY A 636 -7.63 -18.73 -28.31
N ARG A 637 -7.16 -18.80 -27.05
CA ARG A 637 -7.67 -19.80 -26.07
C ARG A 637 -9.02 -19.42 -25.48
N ASP A 638 -9.36 -18.13 -25.54
CA ASP A 638 -10.66 -17.56 -25.22
C ASP A 638 -11.48 -17.44 -26.54
N ASP A 639 -12.78 -17.10 -26.47
CA ASP A 639 -13.63 -16.77 -27.64
C ASP A 639 -13.25 -15.44 -28.35
N ARG A 640 -11.98 -15.06 -28.32
CA ARG A 640 -11.42 -13.86 -28.94
C ARG A 640 -10.53 -14.26 -30.11
N HIS A 641 -10.68 -13.58 -31.22
CA HIS A 641 -9.83 -13.74 -32.42
C HIS A 641 -9.17 -12.41 -32.80
N PHE A 642 -8.13 -12.48 -33.62
CA PHE A 642 -7.55 -11.31 -34.29
C PHE A 642 -7.24 -11.63 -35.74
N VAL A 643 -7.09 -10.60 -36.59
CA VAL A 643 -6.64 -10.78 -37.98
C VAL A 643 -5.12 -11.01 -37.96
N PRO A 644 -4.61 -12.18 -38.39
CA PRO A 644 -3.19 -12.41 -38.43
C PRO A 644 -2.57 -11.67 -39.63
N THR A 645 -1.35 -11.15 -39.44
CA THR A 645 -0.55 -10.49 -40.50
C THR A 645 0.49 -11.45 -41.11
N GLY A 646 0.75 -12.58 -40.44
CA GLY A 646 1.79 -13.52 -40.80
C GLY A 646 2.22 -14.34 -39.60
N LEU A 647 3.42 -14.91 -39.66
CA LEU A 647 3.97 -15.79 -38.66
C LEU A 647 5.48 -15.52 -38.50
N TYR A 648 5.91 -15.24 -37.27
CA TYR A 648 7.32 -15.15 -36.91
C TYR A 648 7.90 -16.54 -36.66
N ILE A 649 9.10 -16.80 -37.19
CA ILE A 649 9.89 -18.00 -36.93
C ILE A 649 11.21 -17.57 -36.27
N VAL A 650 11.44 -18.02 -35.04
CA VAL A 650 12.53 -17.59 -34.15
C VAL A 650 13.44 -18.78 -33.85
N ARG A 651 14.75 -18.62 -34.04
CA ARG A 651 15.72 -19.66 -33.66
C ARG A 651 15.98 -19.64 -32.15
N THR A 652 15.96 -20.80 -31.52
CA THR A 652 16.13 -20.95 -30.06
C THR A 652 17.41 -21.67 -29.64
N VAL A 653 18.12 -22.27 -30.60
CA VAL A 653 19.43 -22.92 -30.40
C VAL A 653 20.52 -22.10 -31.10
N ASN A 654 21.64 -21.89 -30.41
CA ASN A 654 22.79 -21.12 -30.90
C ASN A 654 23.79 -22.00 -31.67
N GLU A 655 24.48 -21.44 -32.67
CA GLU A 655 25.60 -22.15 -33.33
C GLU A 655 26.80 -22.27 -32.37
N PRO A 656 27.55 -23.39 -32.38
CA PRO A 656 27.57 -24.47 -33.35
C PRO A 656 26.60 -25.62 -33.07
N TRP A 657 25.67 -25.46 -32.12
CA TRP A 657 24.72 -26.50 -31.75
C TRP A 657 23.51 -26.54 -32.69
N THR A 658 22.84 -27.69 -32.67
CA THR A 658 21.52 -27.90 -33.27
C THR A 658 20.86 -29.13 -32.66
N MET A 659 19.53 -29.21 -32.71
CA MET A 659 18.77 -30.36 -32.23
C MET A 659 18.47 -31.37 -33.34
N GLY A 660 18.70 -32.66 -33.03
CA GLY A 660 18.23 -33.80 -33.82
C GLY A 660 17.22 -34.64 -33.05
N PHE A 661 16.59 -35.61 -33.73
CA PHE A 661 15.73 -36.62 -33.10
C PHE A 661 16.40 -37.99 -33.14
N SER A 662 16.58 -38.64 -31.98
CA SER A 662 17.16 -39.98 -31.93
C SER A 662 16.07 -41.04 -32.14
N LYS A 663 16.15 -41.78 -33.25
CA LYS A 663 15.20 -42.87 -33.56
C LYS A 663 15.28 -44.03 -32.56
N SER A 664 16.49 -44.36 -32.09
CA SER A 664 16.73 -45.43 -31.11
C SER A 664 16.19 -45.09 -29.72
N PHE A 665 16.43 -43.88 -29.24
CA PHE A 665 16.00 -43.43 -27.90
C PHE A 665 14.65 -42.70 -27.89
N LYS A 666 14.04 -42.46 -29.06
CA LYS A 666 12.78 -41.72 -29.28
C LYS A 666 12.72 -40.34 -28.60
N ARG A 667 13.88 -39.71 -28.37
CA ARG A 667 14.06 -38.41 -27.68
C ARG A 667 14.92 -37.46 -28.53
N LYS A 668 14.68 -36.15 -28.39
CA LYS A 668 15.50 -35.09 -29.01
C LYS A 668 16.84 -34.95 -28.29
N PHE A 669 17.90 -34.65 -29.04
CA PHE A 669 19.26 -34.48 -28.53
C PHE A 669 19.91 -33.26 -29.17
N PHE A 670 20.86 -32.64 -28.47
CA PHE A 670 21.70 -31.56 -28.99
C PHE A 670 22.98 -32.16 -29.60
N TYR A 671 23.42 -31.61 -30.73
CA TYR A 671 24.63 -32.00 -31.44
C TYR A 671 25.47 -30.77 -31.79
N ASN A 672 26.75 -30.81 -31.43
CA ASN A 672 27.70 -29.74 -31.72
C ASN A 672 28.40 -30.01 -33.06
N LYS A 673 28.11 -29.17 -34.07
CA LYS A 673 28.64 -29.34 -35.42
C LYS A 673 30.17 -29.26 -35.50
N LYS A 674 30.81 -28.55 -34.56
CA LYS A 674 32.28 -28.39 -34.49
C LYS A 674 32.93 -29.56 -33.75
N THR A 675 32.53 -29.84 -32.50
CA THR A 675 33.17 -30.87 -31.66
C THR A 675 32.70 -32.29 -31.93
N LYS A 676 31.62 -32.48 -32.70
CA LYS A 676 30.96 -33.76 -33.01
C LYS A 676 30.33 -34.47 -31.79
N ILE A 677 30.23 -33.78 -30.65
CA ILE A 677 29.62 -34.31 -29.42
C ILE A 677 28.09 -34.23 -29.50
N SER A 678 27.41 -35.25 -28.97
CA SER A 678 25.96 -35.28 -28.76
C SER A 678 25.62 -35.41 -27.28
N THR A 679 24.53 -34.78 -26.83
CA THR A 679 23.97 -34.93 -25.47
C THR A 679 22.45 -34.82 -25.49
N PHE A 680 21.77 -35.46 -24.53
CA PHE A 680 20.31 -35.38 -24.39
C PHE A 680 19.86 -34.20 -23.51
N ASP A 681 20.77 -33.61 -22.74
CA ASP A 681 20.50 -32.51 -21.81
C ASP A 681 20.98 -31.19 -22.41
N LEU A 682 20.40 -30.06 -21.98
CA LEU A 682 20.60 -28.74 -22.60
C LEU A 682 22.02 -28.20 -22.32
N PRO A 683 22.89 -28.02 -23.34
CA PRO A 683 24.17 -27.34 -23.18
C PRO A 683 23.95 -25.84 -22.90
N ALA A 684 24.71 -25.26 -21.96
CA ALA A 684 24.62 -23.84 -21.66
C ALA A 684 25.01 -22.95 -22.87
N ASP A 685 25.97 -23.40 -23.67
CA ASP A 685 26.43 -22.71 -24.88
C ASP A 685 25.55 -22.95 -26.12
N SER A 686 24.55 -23.85 -26.04
CA SER A 686 23.52 -23.98 -27.08
C SER A 686 22.36 -22.99 -26.90
N ILE A 687 22.33 -22.22 -25.81
CA ILE A 687 21.25 -21.28 -25.52
C ILE A 687 21.33 -20.09 -26.48
N ALA A 688 20.23 -19.79 -27.19
CA ALA A 688 20.13 -18.56 -27.97
C ALA A 688 19.66 -17.38 -27.08
N PRO A 689 20.52 -16.38 -26.81
CA PRO A 689 20.13 -15.16 -26.10
C PRO A 689 19.22 -14.28 -26.98
N PHE A 690 18.61 -13.27 -26.37
CA PHE A 690 17.64 -12.37 -27.03
C PHE A 690 18.17 -11.80 -28.35
N HIS A 691 19.42 -11.33 -28.39
CA HIS A 691 19.98 -10.69 -29.58
C HIS A 691 20.10 -11.66 -30.77
N ILE A 692 20.47 -12.93 -30.54
CA ILE A 692 20.49 -13.97 -31.58
C ILE A 692 19.07 -14.34 -32.02
N CYS A 693 18.14 -14.50 -31.08
CA CYS A 693 16.72 -14.77 -31.37
C CYS A 693 16.10 -13.65 -32.22
N TYR A 694 16.41 -12.39 -31.90
CA TYR A 694 15.89 -11.22 -32.58
C TYR A 694 16.52 -11.00 -33.96
N TYR A 695 17.85 -11.08 -34.07
CA TYR A 695 18.56 -10.94 -35.35
C TYR A 695 18.20 -12.05 -36.34
N GLY A 696 18.20 -13.31 -35.88
CA GLY A 696 17.95 -14.49 -36.71
C GLY A 696 16.49 -14.75 -37.07
N ARG A 697 15.55 -13.87 -36.70
CA ARG A 697 14.12 -14.11 -36.89
C ARG A 697 13.68 -13.97 -38.36
N LEU A 698 12.89 -14.93 -38.80
CA LEU A 698 12.21 -14.90 -40.09
C LEU A 698 10.75 -14.48 -39.90
N PHE A 699 10.16 -13.89 -40.93
CA PHE A 699 8.73 -13.54 -40.96
C PHE A 699 8.11 -14.04 -42.26
N TRP A 700 7.10 -14.90 -42.13
CA TRP A 700 6.26 -15.33 -43.25
C TRP A 700 4.99 -14.49 -43.22
N GLU A 701 4.94 -13.49 -44.10
CA GLU A 701 3.80 -12.60 -44.26
C GLU A 701 2.59 -13.36 -44.83
N TRP A 702 1.37 -13.04 -44.40
CA TRP A 702 0.12 -13.64 -44.90
C TRP A 702 -0.76 -12.58 -45.60
N GLY A 703 -0.18 -11.94 -46.62
CA GLY A 703 -0.86 -10.97 -47.49
C GLY A 703 -1.67 -11.60 -48.63
N ASP A 704 -2.20 -10.74 -49.51
CA ASP A 704 -3.00 -11.17 -50.66
C ASP A 704 -2.21 -12.07 -51.63
N GLY A 705 -2.89 -13.10 -52.15
CA GLY A 705 -2.30 -14.15 -53.00
C GLY A 705 -1.65 -15.32 -52.24
N ILE A 706 -1.63 -15.29 -50.90
CA ILE A 706 -1.11 -16.40 -50.08
C ILE A 706 -2.26 -17.27 -49.56
N ARG A 707 -2.18 -18.58 -49.79
CA ARG A 707 -3.15 -19.58 -49.32
C ARG A 707 -2.63 -20.29 -48.07
N VAL A 708 -3.27 -20.02 -46.94
CA VAL A 708 -3.06 -20.68 -45.63
C VAL A 708 -4.34 -21.28 -45.04
N HIS A 709 -5.50 -20.96 -45.61
CA HIS A 709 -6.80 -21.54 -45.31
C HIS A 709 -7.53 -21.86 -46.62
N ASP A 710 -8.21 -23.01 -46.69
CA ASP A 710 -8.63 -23.60 -47.95
C ASP A 710 -9.64 -22.74 -48.74
N SER A 711 -10.45 -21.93 -48.02
CA SER A 711 -11.42 -20.98 -48.59
C SER A 711 -10.81 -19.68 -49.15
N GLN A 712 -9.49 -19.49 -49.10
CA GLN A 712 -8.84 -18.34 -49.76
C GLN A 712 -8.77 -18.53 -51.28
N LYS A 713 -8.71 -17.40 -52.00
CA LYS A 713 -8.59 -17.36 -53.47
C LYS A 713 -7.26 -17.97 -53.97
N PRO A 714 -7.14 -18.27 -55.28
CA PRO A 714 -5.96 -18.93 -55.85
C PRO A 714 -4.62 -18.30 -55.45
N GLN A 715 -3.63 -19.16 -55.28
CA GLN A 715 -2.27 -18.82 -54.90
C GLN A 715 -1.54 -18.06 -56.01
N ASP A 716 -0.79 -17.05 -55.60
CA ASP A 716 0.26 -16.40 -56.38
C ASP A 716 1.48 -17.35 -56.44
N PRO A 717 1.90 -17.85 -57.63
CA PRO A 717 2.88 -18.93 -57.73
C PRO A 717 4.29 -18.55 -57.25
N ASP A 718 4.60 -17.25 -57.12
CA ASP A 718 5.87 -16.78 -56.54
C ASP A 718 5.86 -16.75 -55.00
N LYS A 719 4.73 -17.09 -54.35
CA LYS A 719 4.55 -17.05 -52.89
C LYS A 719 4.33 -18.44 -52.29
N LEU A 720 4.95 -18.68 -51.13
CA LEU A 720 4.83 -19.93 -50.35
C LEU A 720 3.42 -20.12 -49.78
N SER A 721 2.80 -21.27 -50.08
CA SER A 721 1.58 -21.75 -49.43
C SER A 721 1.84 -22.41 -48.06
N LYS A 722 0.77 -22.71 -47.33
CA LYS A 722 0.74 -23.63 -46.19
C LYS A 722 1.28 -25.01 -46.56
N GLU A 723 0.97 -25.50 -47.75
CA GLU A 723 1.37 -26.83 -48.22
C GLU A 723 2.88 -26.90 -48.51
N ASP A 724 3.46 -25.88 -49.15
CA ASP A 724 4.92 -25.75 -49.36
C ASP A 724 5.65 -25.70 -48.01
N VAL A 725 5.13 -24.83 -47.13
CA VAL A 725 5.26 -24.76 -45.66
C VAL A 725 5.58 -26.09 -44.97
N LEU A 726 4.50 -26.86 -44.87
CA LEU A 726 4.39 -28.10 -44.12
C LEU A 726 5.16 -29.25 -44.80
N SER A 727 5.16 -29.33 -46.13
CA SER A 727 5.92 -30.34 -46.88
C SER A 727 7.43 -30.22 -46.60
N PHE A 728 7.96 -29.00 -46.60
CA PHE A 728 9.35 -28.75 -46.23
C PHE A 728 9.64 -29.12 -44.77
N ILE A 729 8.75 -28.76 -43.84
CA ILE A 729 8.89 -29.07 -42.42
C ILE A 729 8.88 -30.59 -42.17
N GLN A 730 7.93 -31.32 -42.76
CA GLN A 730 7.81 -32.78 -42.62
C GLN A 730 9.07 -33.49 -43.17
N THR A 731 9.56 -33.07 -44.33
CA THR A 731 10.77 -33.63 -44.96
C THR A 731 12.04 -33.43 -44.12
N HIS A 732 12.09 -32.38 -43.29
CA HIS A 732 13.31 -31.97 -42.55
C HIS A 732 13.18 -32.02 -41.02
N SER A 733 12.20 -32.76 -40.50
CA SER A 733 12.01 -33.01 -39.05
C SER A 733 12.38 -34.44 -38.60
N ALA A 734 12.82 -35.30 -39.53
CA ALA A 734 12.95 -36.75 -39.38
C ALA A 734 14.38 -37.27 -39.20
#